data_AF-A0A7V9ZL68-F1
#
_entry.id   AF-A0A7V9ZL68-F1
#
_cell.length_a   1.000
_cell.length_b   1.000
_cell.length_c   1.000
_cell.angle_alpha   90.00
_cell.angle_beta   90.00
_cell.angle_gamma   90.00
#
_symmetry.space_group_name_H-M   'P 1'
#
loop_
_entity.id
_entity.type
_entity.pdbx_description
1 polymer ?
#
loop_
_entity_poly.entity_id
_entity_poly.type
_entity_poly.pdbx_seq_one_letter_code
_entity_poly.pdbx_strand_id
1 'polypeptide(L)'
;MEAKLRSEDSSREAISAVIDLLSDIADLQLDGEFVEHPKSATTSVMAARRIDWLNKGVSPKSAVNFSRESFRVILGYLQNFYDAEETYNVGSPAIEHIKTIMVLVGEAAKKLDHYTALFNHQKINSITGLSEYKKLQEFYQNRIAHQIDDSILGKWIFALAHQGQLPINISEGEEVKTDLTLNHVFVDLDSVKNDSEYELFFIRKADGSRFFQPRLLRNVKLMSDFAARGEGDDPLGEIASWHDRYLNKVAKGIINSISYHLEQFYQRALRCRNQEIVVSLNKVLMALMLCSDPQNQLKNYQAKSCLDYFEDFQLFLAELLQSSEYHKLVTYPPNKNDVWRNCLINLIHGLCRALYMSVERYQQFIPELQGLLKLAGQSRSKEHLESIGSQDIWKRIANDYAGMQKLFKRHPSGPLEKILHVLSRESSLLFEPMSQWNLPNQLFILGLGEKQVSALHLPSPTSQEYINKVAIINEFRGFLRNYSQANAPKKHLLINLQDRTTWREHQRCVTLESLPGCSELNKAVAVATLAKETEFYDQLAPYDKDNFAESFLENFEALLASENSGYFFMPKHEKEIVNEFAPAALNTIHQLFFSNKNILLREHRLDFIELFDLFLVLKLIDLEQPDSFSLTCKDGVDVASSVNGLLYIFLKMLQPHELNADDWDKINMLIYSPSILVRERIMSTNRFNRMLGALKTLELAYRDQGTDAFGKTIREAFGPLYKNGILDCEL
;
A
#
# COMPACT_ATOMS: atom_id res chain seq x y z
N MET A 1 -31.36 -27.94 -12.15
CA MET A 1 -30.71 -26.77 -11.51
C MET A 1 -29.20 -26.92 -11.56
N GLU A 2 -28.61 -27.99 -11.02
CA GLU A 2 -27.16 -28.27 -11.11
C GLU A 2 -26.61 -28.33 -12.55
N ALA A 3 -27.33 -28.92 -13.51
CA ALA A 3 -26.90 -28.94 -14.91
C ALA A 3 -26.90 -27.55 -15.58
N LYS A 4 -27.74 -26.62 -15.11
CA LYS A 4 -27.82 -25.24 -15.61
C LYS A 4 -26.70 -24.38 -15.01
N LEU A 5 -26.43 -24.55 -13.71
CA LEU A 5 -25.29 -23.94 -13.02
C LEU A 5 -23.95 -24.38 -13.63
N ARG A 6 -23.77 -25.68 -13.90
CA ARG A 6 -22.55 -26.19 -14.57
C ARG A 6 -22.37 -25.67 -16.00
N SER A 7 -23.47 -25.41 -16.74
CA SER A 7 -23.37 -24.82 -18.08
C SER A 7 -23.03 -23.33 -18.04
N GLU A 8 -23.48 -22.61 -17.00
CA GLU A 8 -23.16 -21.19 -16.81
C GLU A 8 -21.70 -20.98 -16.39
N ASP A 9 -21.15 -21.83 -15.51
CA ASP A 9 -19.73 -21.78 -15.11
C ASP A 9 -18.79 -22.10 -16.29
N SER A 10 -19.11 -23.15 -17.05
CA SER A 10 -18.35 -23.52 -18.25
C SER A 10 -18.36 -22.42 -19.32
N SER A 11 -19.47 -21.70 -19.47
CA SER A 11 -19.55 -20.54 -20.37
C SER A 11 -18.72 -19.36 -19.87
N ARG A 12 -18.69 -19.09 -18.55
CA ARG A 12 -17.90 -17.99 -17.96
C ARG A 12 -16.40 -18.21 -18.07
N GLU A 13 -15.93 -19.43 -17.80
CA GLU A 13 -14.52 -19.79 -17.97
C GLU A 13 -14.07 -19.62 -19.43
N ALA A 14 -14.88 -20.06 -20.38
CA ALA A 14 -14.59 -19.92 -21.81
C ALA A 14 -14.50 -18.44 -22.24
N ILE A 15 -15.36 -17.58 -21.71
CA ILE A 15 -15.32 -16.13 -21.99
C ILE A 15 -14.10 -15.49 -21.36
N SER A 16 -13.78 -15.81 -20.10
CA SER A 16 -12.58 -15.26 -19.42
C SER A 16 -11.32 -15.56 -20.22
N ALA A 17 -11.14 -16.82 -20.65
CA ALA A 17 -9.99 -17.23 -21.45
C ALA A 17 -9.91 -16.50 -22.81
N VAL A 18 -11.06 -16.22 -23.43
CA VAL A 18 -11.11 -15.45 -24.69
C VAL A 18 -10.80 -13.97 -24.44
N ILE A 19 -11.26 -13.38 -23.35
CA ILE A 19 -10.98 -11.99 -22.98
C ILE A 19 -9.49 -11.80 -22.67
N ASP A 20 -8.89 -12.68 -21.87
CA ASP A 20 -7.45 -12.69 -21.57
C ASP A 20 -6.62 -12.61 -22.86
N LEU A 21 -6.97 -13.47 -23.81
CA LEU A 21 -6.22 -13.57 -25.04
C LEU A 21 -6.46 -12.39 -26.00
N LEU A 22 -7.69 -11.89 -26.08
CA LEU A 22 -7.95 -10.66 -26.85
C LEU A 22 -7.24 -9.46 -26.21
N SER A 23 -7.09 -9.42 -24.88
CA SER A 23 -6.28 -8.45 -24.16
C SER A 23 -4.81 -8.55 -24.55
N ASP A 24 -4.23 -9.76 -24.55
CA ASP A 24 -2.85 -9.99 -24.97
C ASP A 24 -2.60 -9.51 -26.41
N ILE A 25 -3.53 -9.80 -27.32
CA ILE A 25 -3.47 -9.35 -28.71
C ILE A 25 -3.61 -7.83 -28.80
N ALA A 26 -4.55 -7.25 -28.05
CA ALA A 26 -4.81 -5.81 -27.97
C ALA A 26 -3.64 -5.02 -27.34
N ASP A 27 -2.72 -5.67 -26.63
CA ASP A 27 -1.56 -5.05 -25.96
C ASP A 27 -0.26 -5.12 -26.77
N LEU A 28 -0.24 -5.80 -27.92
CA LEU A 28 0.95 -5.91 -28.77
C LEU A 28 1.43 -4.55 -29.33
N GLN A 29 2.61 -4.06 -28.93
CA GLN A 29 3.17 -2.79 -29.43
C GLN A 29 3.93 -2.98 -30.75
N LEU A 30 3.74 -2.04 -31.68
CA LEU A 30 4.34 -2.04 -33.03
C LEU A 30 5.08 -0.73 -33.35
N ASP A 31 5.31 0.14 -32.37
CA ASP A 31 5.76 1.52 -32.62
C ASP A 31 7.27 1.65 -32.89
N GLY A 32 7.97 0.54 -33.19
CA GLY A 32 9.30 0.59 -33.78
C GLY A 32 9.17 0.53 -35.30
N GLU A 33 9.60 1.56 -36.02
CA GLU A 33 9.88 1.45 -37.44
C GLU A 33 10.76 0.20 -37.64
N PHE A 34 10.24 -0.81 -38.35
CA PHE A 34 11.07 -1.89 -38.84
C PHE A 34 12.03 -1.29 -39.88
N VAL A 35 13.13 -0.70 -39.42
CA VAL A 35 14.26 -0.40 -40.27
C VAL A 35 14.79 -1.75 -40.73
N GLU A 36 14.65 -2.04 -42.03
CA GLU A 36 15.28 -3.19 -42.64
C GLU A 36 16.79 -3.12 -42.37
N HIS A 37 17.27 -3.83 -41.35
CA HIS A 37 18.70 -3.97 -41.14
C HIS A 37 19.27 -4.83 -42.29
N PRO A 38 20.26 -4.32 -43.05
CA PRO A 38 20.96 -5.13 -44.03
C PRO A 38 21.69 -6.26 -43.30
N LYS A 39 21.69 -7.43 -43.93
CA LYS A 39 22.25 -8.68 -43.43
C LYS A 39 23.74 -8.54 -43.09
N SER A 40 24.08 -8.16 -41.86
CA SER A 40 25.36 -8.52 -41.24
C SER A 40 25.24 -8.52 -39.71
N ALA A 41 25.71 -9.60 -39.11
CA ALA A 41 25.59 -9.94 -37.70
C ALA A 41 26.26 -8.94 -36.74
N THR A 42 25.62 -8.65 -35.60
CA THR A 42 26.03 -9.11 -34.26
C THR A 42 25.13 -8.56 -33.15
N THR A 43 24.67 -9.48 -32.29
CA THR A 43 24.27 -9.33 -30.87
C THR A 43 23.78 -7.97 -30.36
N SER A 44 22.46 -7.80 -30.32
CA SER A 44 21.75 -7.12 -29.23
C SER A 44 20.44 -7.88 -29.00
N VAL A 45 20.34 -8.56 -27.86
CA VAL A 45 19.11 -9.23 -27.43
C VAL A 45 18.18 -8.15 -26.90
N MET A 46 17.48 -7.46 -27.81
CA MET A 46 16.21 -6.85 -27.48
C MET A 46 15.26 -7.96 -27.06
N ALA A 47 14.61 -7.80 -25.91
CA ALA A 47 13.57 -8.68 -25.39
C ALA A 47 12.34 -8.64 -26.30
N ALA A 48 12.44 -9.23 -27.49
CA ALA A 48 11.30 -9.58 -28.31
C ALA A 48 10.54 -10.67 -27.55
N ARG A 49 9.50 -10.25 -26.80
CA ARG A 49 8.52 -11.16 -26.20
C ARG A 49 8.15 -12.22 -27.24
N ARG A 50 8.45 -13.49 -26.93
CA ARG A 50 8.05 -14.61 -27.76
C ARG A 50 6.54 -14.72 -27.71
N ILE A 51 5.90 -14.34 -28.81
CA ILE A 51 4.49 -14.59 -29.03
C ILE A 51 4.35 -16.05 -29.45
N ASP A 52 3.86 -16.92 -28.57
CA ASP A 52 3.78 -18.38 -28.80
C ASP A 52 2.89 -18.78 -29.99
N TRP A 53 1.94 -17.93 -30.41
CA TRP A 53 1.14 -18.17 -31.62
C TRP A 53 1.83 -17.76 -32.93
N LEU A 54 2.97 -17.07 -32.86
CA LEU A 54 3.77 -16.62 -34.01
C LEU A 54 5.06 -17.44 -34.22
N ASN A 55 5.49 -18.28 -33.26
CA ASN A 55 6.74 -19.04 -33.38
C ASN A 55 6.55 -20.53 -33.77
N LYS A 56 7.24 -20.89 -34.86
CA LYS A 56 7.65 -22.22 -35.36
C LYS A 56 6.63 -23.37 -35.24
N GLY A 57 5.60 -23.32 -36.09
CA GLY A 57 4.79 -24.50 -36.45
C GLY A 57 3.30 -24.20 -36.61
N VAL A 58 2.82 -23.11 -36.01
CA VAL A 58 1.44 -22.69 -36.10
C VAL A 58 1.23 -21.91 -37.40
N SER A 59 0.53 -22.51 -38.38
CA SER A 59 0.25 -21.83 -39.65
C SER A 59 -0.62 -20.57 -39.41
N PRO A 60 -0.49 -19.50 -40.22
CA PRO A 60 -1.37 -18.32 -40.15
C PRO A 60 -2.88 -18.65 -40.18
N LYS A 61 -3.24 -19.80 -40.77
CA LYS A 61 -4.62 -20.34 -40.75
C LYS A 61 -5.11 -20.68 -39.34
N SER A 62 -4.22 -21.06 -38.43
CA SER A 62 -4.54 -21.38 -37.04
C SER A 62 -4.91 -20.12 -36.25
N ALA A 63 -4.19 -19.01 -36.41
CA ALA A 63 -4.51 -17.72 -35.76
C ALA A 63 -5.86 -17.14 -36.23
N VAL A 64 -6.16 -17.28 -37.53
CA VAL A 64 -7.45 -16.87 -38.11
C VAL A 64 -8.59 -17.76 -37.58
N ASN A 65 -8.40 -19.08 -37.54
CA ASN A 65 -9.40 -19.99 -36.98
C ASN A 65 -9.62 -19.74 -35.47
N PHE A 66 -8.56 -19.43 -34.75
CA PHE A 66 -8.61 -19.05 -33.35
C PHE A 66 -9.44 -17.77 -33.13
N SER A 67 -9.22 -16.75 -33.96
CA SER A 67 -9.98 -15.50 -33.92
C SER A 67 -11.47 -15.73 -34.22
N ARG A 68 -11.78 -16.60 -35.20
CA ARG A 68 -13.17 -17.01 -35.50
C ARG A 68 -13.85 -17.63 -34.29
N GLU A 69 -13.15 -18.52 -33.60
CA GLU A 69 -13.69 -19.20 -32.43
C GLU A 69 -13.91 -18.23 -31.27
N SER A 70 -12.96 -17.33 -31.03
CA SER A 70 -13.10 -16.25 -30.05
C SER A 70 -14.34 -15.39 -30.30
N PHE A 71 -14.57 -14.97 -31.54
CA PHE A 71 -15.77 -14.19 -31.88
C PHE A 71 -17.07 -14.97 -31.74
N ARG A 72 -17.06 -16.29 -32.01
CA ARG A 72 -18.24 -17.15 -31.79
C ARG A 72 -18.57 -17.32 -30.31
N VAL A 73 -17.56 -17.53 -29.48
CA VAL A 73 -17.73 -17.64 -28.02
C VAL A 73 -18.34 -16.35 -27.47
N ILE A 74 -17.83 -15.18 -27.89
CA ILE A 74 -18.37 -13.89 -27.47
C ILE A 74 -19.79 -13.67 -28.00
N LEU A 75 -20.06 -14.01 -29.26
CA LEU A 75 -21.40 -13.88 -29.83
C LEU A 75 -22.40 -14.77 -29.09
N GLY A 76 -22.04 -16.03 -28.81
CA GLY A 76 -22.86 -16.95 -28.02
C GLY A 76 -23.12 -16.42 -26.61
N TYR A 77 -22.12 -15.81 -25.98
CA TYR A 77 -22.30 -15.12 -24.70
C TYR A 77 -23.31 -13.97 -24.79
N LEU A 78 -23.14 -13.06 -25.76
CA LEU A 78 -24.04 -11.91 -25.91
C LEU A 78 -25.48 -12.34 -26.25
N GLN A 79 -25.65 -13.40 -27.03
CA GLN A 79 -26.95 -13.99 -27.33
C GLN A 79 -27.58 -14.59 -26.08
N ASN A 80 -26.84 -15.43 -25.36
CA ASN A 80 -27.33 -16.03 -24.11
C ASN A 80 -27.67 -14.97 -23.05
N PHE A 81 -26.85 -13.92 -22.96
CA PHE A 81 -27.09 -12.78 -22.08
C PHE A 81 -28.40 -12.07 -22.45
N TYR A 82 -28.55 -11.70 -23.73
CA TYR A 82 -29.73 -10.99 -24.22
C TYR A 82 -31.00 -11.82 -24.08
N ASP A 83 -30.95 -13.12 -24.41
CA ASP A 83 -32.08 -14.05 -24.34
C ASP A 83 -32.47 -14.38 -22.88
N ALA A 84 -31.51 -14.42 -21.95
CA ALA A 84 -31.78 -14.62 -20.53
C ALA A 84 -32.38 -13.36 -19.85
N GLU A 85 -32.09 -12.17 -20.37
CA GLU A 85 -32.44 -10.90 -19.74
C GLU A 85 -33.69 -10.21 -20.30
N GLU A 86 -34.29 -10.68 -21.40
CA GLU A 86 -35.57 -10.18 -21.93
C GLU A 86 -36.73 -10.25 -20.89
N THR A 87 -36.49 -10.91 -19.74
CA THR A 87 -37.43 -11.03 -18.62
C THR A 87 -37.19 -10.08 -17.42
N TYR A 88 -36.08 -9.34 -17.35
CA TYR A 88 -35.80 -8.42 -16.22
C TYR A 88 -35.17 -7.09 -16.70
N ASN A 89 -35.71 -5.95 -16.25
CA ASN A 89 -35.12 -4.62 -16.46
C ASN A 89 -33.71 -4.58 -15.82
N VAL A 90 -32.67 -4.73 -16.65
CA VAL A 90 -31.29 -4.74 -16.17
C VAL A 90 -30.77 -3.33 -15.98
N GLY A 91 -30.06 -3.12 -14.86
CA GLY A 91 -29.40 -1.86 -14.54
C GLY A 91 -28.18 -1.59 -15.44
N SER A 92 -27.74 -0.34 -15.44
CA SER A 92 -26.55 0.19 -16.14
C SER A 92 -25.26 -0.68 -16.12
N PRO A 93 -24.91 -1.48 -15.08
CA PRO A 93 -23.60 -2.15 -15.00
C PRO A 93 -23.34 -3.25 -16.04
N ALA A 94 -24.30 -4.14 -16.33
CA ALA A 94 -24.08 -5.28 -17.21
C ALA A 94 -23.91 -4.85 -18.69
N ILE A 95 -24.61 -3.80 -19.06
CA ILE A 95 -24.52 -3.17 -20.39
C ILE A 95 -23.13 -2.53 -20.60
N GLU A 96 -22.57 -1.90 -19.57
CA GLU A 96 -21.18 -1.37 -19.60
C GLU A 96 -20.14 -2.48 -19.75
N HIS A 97 -20.37 -3.65 -19.14
CA HIS A 97 -19.47 -4.80 -19.29
C HIS A 97 -19.41 -5.29 -20.75
N ILE A 98 -20.56 -5.40 -21.42
CA ILE A 98 -20.64 -5.82 -22.83
C ILE A 98 -19.97 -4.82 -23.76
N LYS A 99 -20.18 -3.52 -23.52
CA LYS A 99 -19.50 -2.46 -24.27
C LYS A 99 -17.98 -2.65 -24.24
N THR A 100 -17.47 -2.93 -23.05
CA THR A 100 -16.03 -3.02 -22.83
C THR A 100 -15.43 -4.25 -23.53
N ILE A 101 -16.12 -5.40 -23.53
CA ILE A 101 -15.74 -6.57 -24.35
C ILE A 101 -15.71 -6.21 -25.84
N MET A 102 -16.73 -5.52 -26.35
CA MET A 102 -16.84 -5.19 -27.78
C MET A 102 -15.77 -4.21 -28.26
N VAL A 103 -15.35 -3.27 -27.40
CA VAL A 103 -14.20 -2.41 -27.69
C VAL A 103 -12.92 -3.24 -27.79
N LEU A 104 -12.69 -4.16 -26.85
CA LEU A 104 -11.52 -5.05 -26.86
C LEU A 104 -11.48 -5.92 -28.13
N VAL A 105 -12.62 -6.52 -28.50
CA VAL A 105 -12.79 -7.29 -29.75
C VAL A 105 -12.40 -6.45 -30.97
N GLY A 106 -12.87 -5.21 -31.05
CA GLY A 106 -12.55 -4.30 -32.16
C GLY A 106 -11.06 -3.93 -32.23
N GLU A 107 -10.42 -3.69 -31.09
CA GLU A 107 -8.98 -3.38 -31.03
C GLU A 107 -8.12 -4.60 -31.40
N ALA A 108 -8.42 -5.77 -30.85
CA ALA A 108 -7.73 -7.01 -31.17
C ALA A 108 -7.88 -7.35 -32.66
N ALA A 109 -9.09 -7.23 -33.23
CA ALA A 109 -9.33 -7.47 -34.66
C ALA A 109 -8.53 -6.53 -35.55
N LYS A 110 -8.47 -5.23 -35.22
CA LYS A 110 -7.65 -4.24 -35.94
C LYS A 110 -6.15 -4.54 -35.86
N LYS A 111 -5.66 -4.98 -34.71
CA LYS A 111 -4.24 -5.38 -34.57
C LYS A 111 -3.93 -6.63 -35.37
N LEU A 112 -4.79 -7.65 -35.31
CA LEU A 112 -4.61 -8.86 -36.11
C LEU A 112 -4.69 -8.57 -37.61
N ASP A 113 -5.53 -7.63 -38.04
CA ASP A 113 -5.54 -7.13 -39.41
C ASP A 113 -4.19 -6.56 -39.83
N HIS A 114 -3.60 -5.72 -38.97
CA HIS A 114 -2.29 -5.15 -39.19
C HIS A 114 -1.19 -6.22 -39.25
N TYR A 115 -1.17 -7.19 -38.33
CA TYR A 115 -0.25 -8.34 -38.37
C TYR A 115 -0.44 -9.20 -39.63
N THR A 116 -1.69 -9.44 -40.02
CA THR A 116 -2.01 -10.21 -41.24
C THR A 116 -1.50 -9.47 -42.47
N ALA A 117 -1.60 -8.14 -42.50
CA ALA A 117 -1.07 -7.32 -43.60
C ALA A 117 0.47 -7.34 -43.66
N LEU A 118 1.16 -7.29 -42.51
CA LEU A 118 2.62 -7.29 -42.44
C LEU A 118 3.26 -8.66 -42.77
N PHE A 119 2.63 -9.76 -42.36
CA PHE A 119 3.26 -11.08 -42.39
C PHE A 119 2.70 -12.06 -43.44
N ASN A 120 1.63 -11.72 -44.18
CA ASN A 120 1.10 -12.60 -45.24
C ASN A 120 1.28 -12.08 -46.66
N HIS A 121 2.00 -12.84 -47.47
CA HIS A 121 1.86 -12.89 -48.94
C HIS A 121 0.72 -13.83 -49.41
N GLN A 122 -0.25 -14.15 -48.54
CA GLN A 122 -1.40 -15.01 -48.88
C GLN A 122 -2.76 -14.28 -48.76
N LYS A 123 -3.69 -14.66 -49.64
CA LYS A 123 -5.06 -14.15 -49.87
C LYS A 123 -6.04 -14.29 -48.68
N ILE A 124 -5.64 -13.96 -47.45
CA ILE A 124 -6.61 -13.82 -46.35
C ILE A 124 -7.01 -12.36 -46.29
N ASN A 125 -8.22 -12.07 -46.79
CA ASN A 125 -8.87 -10.78 -46.60
C ASN A 125 -9.13 -10.64 -45.09
N SER A 126 -8.46 -9.70 -44.44
CA SER A 126 -8.78 -9.07 -43.16
C SER A 126 -9.65 -9.85 -42.15
N ILE A 127 -9.15 -10.00 -40.91
CA ILE A 127 -9.85 -10.49 -39.71
C ILE A 127 -11.18 -9.76 -39.50
N THR A 128 -11.25 -8.43 -39.69
CA THR A 128 -12.52 -7.69 -39.62
C THR A 128 -13.47 -8.01 -40.78
N GLY A 129 -12.97 -8.63 -41.85
CA GLY A 129 -13.75 -9.18 -42.96
C GLY A 129 -14.40 -10.55 -42.68
N LEU A 130 -14.07 -11.21 -41.56
CA LEU A 130 -14.64 -12.51 -41.19
C LEU A 130 -16.14 -12.43 -40.92
N SER A 131 -16.88 -13.46 -41.33
CA SER A 131 -18.34 -13.51 -41.14
C SER A 131 -18.72 -13.61 -39.66
N GLU A 132 -17.89 -14.28 -38.84
CA GLU A 132 -18.07 -14.36 -37.38
C GLU A 132 -17.95 -12.98 -36.71
N TYR A 133 -16.94 -12.19 -37.09
CA TYR A 133 -16.75 -10.83 -36.58
C TYR A 133 -17.91 -9.91 -36.99
N LYS A 134 -18.33 -9.98 -38.26
CA LYS A 134 -19.47 -9.19 -38.76
C LYS A 134 -20.77 -9.53 -38.05
N LYS A 135 -21.05 -10.82 -37.85
CA LYS A 135 -22.23 -11.27 -37.09
C LYS A 135 -22.21 -10.76 -35.65
N LEU A 136 -21.06 -10.83 -34.99
CA LEU A 136 -20.87 -10.29 -33.65
C LEU A 136 -21.11 -8.78 -33.60
N GLN A 137 -20.53 -8.04 -34.54
CA GLN A 137 -20.68 -6.59 -34.64
C GLN A 137 -22.12 -6.17 -34.95
N GLU A 138 -22.78 -6.83 -35.91
CA GLU A 138 -24.17 -6.59 -36.27
C GLU A 138 -25.11 -6.89 -35.10
N PHE A 139 -24.88 -7.98 -34.36
CA PHE A 139 -25.66 -8.31 -33.17
C PHE A 139 -25.55 -7.21 -32.11
N TYR A 140 -24.33 -6.80 -31.77
CA TYR A 140 -24.09 -5.73 -30.80
C TYR A 140 -24.72 -4.40 -31.22
N GLN A 141 -24.51 -3.97 -32.48
CA GLN A 141 -25.05 -2.71 -32.97
C GLN A 141 -26.58 -2.69 -32.96
N ASN A 142 -27.23 -3.76 -33.43
CA ASN A 142 -28.68 -3.79 -33.58
C ASN A 142 -29.43 -4.02 -32.26
N ARG A 143 -28.82 -4.71 -31.30
CA ARG A 143 -29.52 -5.16 -30.08
C ARG A 143 -29.08 -4.44 -28.82
N ILE A 144 -27.83 -3.96 -28.75
CA ILE A 144 -27.22 -3.53 -27.50
C ILE A 144 -26.79 -2.05 -27.57
N ALA A 145 -26.18 -1.61 -28.68
CA ALA A 145 -25.60 -0.27 -28.80
C ALA A 145 -26.60 0.89 -28.61
N HIS A 146 -27.87 0.70 -28.98
CA HIS A 146 -28.91 1.72 -28.83
C HIS A 146 -29.33 2.00 -27.37
N GLN A 147 -28.96 1.13 -26.42
CA GLN A 147 -29.28 1.27 -25.00
C GLN A 147 -28.17 1.99 -24.20
N ILE A 148 -27.08 2.44 -24.86
CA ILE A 148 -25.78 2.75 -24.24
C ILE A 148 -25.44 4.24 -24.19
N ASP A 149 -26.29 5.13 -24.70
CA ASP A 149 -25.88 6.48 -25.12
C ASP A 149 -25.55 7.50 -24.00
N ASP A 150 -25.30 7.08 -22.75
CA ASP A 150 -24.83 7.97 -21.66
C ASP A 150 -23.92 7.25 -20.65
N SER A 151 -22.70 6.89 -21.06
CA SER A 151 -21.81 5.99 -20.30
C SER A 151 -20.67 6.71 -19.54
N ILE A 152 -20.48 6.36 -18.27
CA ILE A 152 -19.52 6.96 -17.30
C ILE A 152 -18.07 6.52 -17.61
N LEU A 153 -17.87 5.28 -18.08
CA LEU A 153 -16.54 4.72 -18.35
C LEU A 153 -15.85 5.41 -19.54
N GLY A 154 -16.61 5.78 -20.58
CA GLY A 154 -16.09 6.56 -21.71
C GLY A 154 -15.59 7.93 -21.27
N LYS A 155 -16.35 8.62 -20.42
CA LYS A 155 -15.97 9.90 -19.82
C LYS A 155 -14.73 9.76 -18.94
N TRP A 156 -14.61 8.68 -18.16
CA TRP A 156 -13.47 8.39 -17.30
C TRP A 156 -12.17 8.12 -18.07
N ILE A 157 -12.18 7.23 -19.08
CA ILE A 157 -11.00 6.95 -19.92
C ILE A 157 -10.58 8.21 -20.68
N PHE A 158 -11.54 9.00 -21.16
CA PHE A 158 -11.27 10.25 -21.87
C PHE A 158 -10.68 11.32 -20.94
N ALA A 159 -11.19 11.45 -19.70
CA ALA A 159 -10.66 12.35 -18.67
C ALA A 159 -9.20 12.01 -18.29
N LEU A 160 -8.90 10.72 -18.08
CA LEU A 160 -7.55 10.23 -17.80
C LEU A 160 -6.57 10.52 -18.95
N ALA A 161 -7.03 10.42 -20.20
CA ALA A 161 -6.21 10.69 -21.38
C ALA A 161 -5.96 12.20 -21.60
N HIS A 162 -6.95 13.07 -21.34
CA HIS A 162 -6.84 14.51 -21.58
C HIS A 162 -6.06 15.26 -20.48
N GLN A 163 -6.08 14.79 -19.23
CA GLN A 163 -5.23 15.33 -18.15
C GLN A 163 -3.74 14.97 -18.29
N GLY A 164 -3.36 14.18 -19.30
CA GLY A 164 -1.97 13.92 -19.69
C GLY A 164 -1.37 14.94 -20.66
N GLN A 165 -2.19 15.84 -21.23
CA GLN A 165 -1.79 16.75 -22.32
C GLN A 165 -1.88 18.24 -21.95
N LEU A 166 -1.65 18.59 -20.68
CA LEU A 166 -1.47 20.01 -20.34
C LEU A 166 -0.11 20.50 -20.85
N PRO A 167 -0.04 21.59 -21.64
CA PRO A 167 1.23 22.14 -22.10
C PRO A 167 2.00 22.68 -20.90
N ILE A 168 3.20 22.13 -20.68
CA ILE A 168 4.14 22.66 -19.69
C ILE A 168 4.62 24.01 -20.20
N ASN A 169 4.06 25.11 -19.69
CA ASN A 169 4.68 26.42 -19.79
C ASN A 169 5.86 26.45 -18.80
N ILE A 170 7.03 26.00 -19.26
CA ILE A 170 8.28 26.24 -18.56
C ILE A 170 8.55 27.74 -18.66
N SER A 171 8.36 28.47 -17.57
CA SER A 171 8.90 29.81 -17.41
C SER A 171 10.42 29.71 -17.41
N GLU A 172 11.06 30.23 -18.47
CA GLU A 172 12.50 30.39 -18.55
C GLU A 172 13.00 31.25 -17.38
N GLY A 173 13.84 30.68 -16.52
CA GLY A 173 14.63 31.44 -15.55
C GLY A 173 14.66 30.86 -14.15
N GLU A 174 15.35 29.74 -13.96
CA GLU A 174 16.12 29.46 -12.73
C GLU A 174 17.08 28.29 -13.02
N GLU A 175 18.35 28.61 -13.23
CA GLU A 175 19.43 27.62 -13.35
C GLU A 175 19.66 26.97 -11.97
N VAL A 176 19.00 25.84 -11.72
CA VAL A 176 19.41 24.92 -10.66
C VAL A 176 20.59 24.11 -11.20
N LYS A 177 21.79 24.36 -10.66
CA LYS A 177 22.97 23.52 -10.90
C LYS A 177 22.76 22.15 -10.25
N THR A 178 22.23 21.20 -11.01
CA THR A 178 22.29 19.77 -10.68
C THR A 178 23.46 19.14 -11.42
N ASP A 179 24.64 19.15 -10.79
CA ASP A 179 25.69 18.17 -11.09
C ASP A 179 25.25 16.83 -10.48
N LEU A 180 24.53 16.02 -11.27
CA LEU A 180 24.42 14.57 -11.15
C LEU A 180 23.69 14.10 -12.41
N THR A 181 24.45 13.45 -13.30
CA THR A 181 23.96 12.83 -14.53
C THR A 181 22.91 11.77 -14.20
N LEU A 182 21.62 12.13 -14.29
CA LEU A 182 20.48 11.21 -14.24
C LEU A 182 20.46 10.35 -15.51
N ASN A 183 21.31 9.33 -15.54
CA ASN A 183 21.39 8.32 -16.60
C ASN A 183 20.39 7.16 -16.38
N HIS A 184 19.17 7.40 -15.92
CA HIS A 184 18.09 6.39 -15.89
C HIS A 184 16.75 7.16 -16.02
N VAL A 185 15.66 6.72 -16.64
CA VAL A 185 15.02 5.40 -16.57
C VAL A 185 14.03 5.26 -17.76
N PHE A 186 14.24 4.31 -18.68
CA PHE A 186 13.13 3.77 -19.48
C PHE A 186 12.38 2.78 -18.58
N VAL A 187 11.20 3.14 -18.07
CA VAL A 187 10.36 2.21 -17.30
C VAL A 187 9.56 1.35 -18.26
N ASP A 188 9.83 0.04 -18.21
CA ASP A 188 9.18 -1.00 -19.00
C ASP A 188 7.73 -1.26 -18.53
N LEU A 189 6.84 -1.63 -19.45
CA LEU A 189 5.50 -2.14 -19.16
C LEU A 189 5.52 -3.32 -18.18
N ASP A 190 6.60 -4.10 -18.16
CA ASP A 190 6.82 -5.17 -17.17
C ASP A 190 6.82 -4.64 -15.73
N SER A 191 7.27 -3.41 -15.50
CA SER A 191 7.22 -2.81 -14.15
C SER A 191 5.80 -2.54 -13.67
N VAL A 192 4.88 -2.19 -14.57
CA VAL A 192 3.46 -1.98 -14.24
C VAL A 192 2.73 -3.30 -14.04
N LYS A 193 3.05 -4.31 -14.85
CA LYS A 193 2.46 -5.66 -14.71
C LYS A 193 2.86 -6.33 -13.39
N ASN A 194 4.10 -6.08 -12.95
CA ASN A 194 4.62 -6.64 -11.70
C ASN A 194 4.36 -5.76 -10.47
N ASP A 195 3.68 -4.61 -10.64
CA ASP A 195 3.28 -3.74 -9.55
C ASP A 195 2.04 -4.30 -8.84
N SER A 196 2.28 -5.22 -7.90
CA SER A 196 1.25 -5.83 -7.06
C SER A 196 0.59 -4.83 -6.09
N GLU A 197 1.16 -3.64 -5.94
CA GLU A 197 0.66 -2.58 -5.07
C GLU A 197 -0.06 -1.47 -5.83
N TYR A 198 -0.06 -1.55 -7.16
CA TYR A 198 -0.78 -0.67 -8.07
C TYR A 198 -0.44 0.82 -7.92
N GLU A 199 0.76 1.13 -7.44
CA GLU A 199 1.27 2.48 -7.22
C GLU A 199 1.48 3.27 -8.50
N LEU A 200 1.94 2.59 -9.54
CA LEU A 200 2.28 3.21 -10.82
C LEU A 200 1.05 3.79 -11.54
N PHE A 201 -0.16 3.49 -11.06
CA PHE A 201 -1.37 4.20 -11.49
C PHE A 201 -1.47 5.62 -10.95
N PHE A 202 -0.85 5.90 -9.80
CA PHE A 202 -0.92 7.18 -9.10
C PHE A 202 0.30 8.09 -9.33
N ILE A 203 1.37 7.57 -9.92
CA ILE A 203 2.62 8.31 -10.17
C ILE A 203 2.83 8.54 -11.67
N ARG A 204 3.35 9.72 -12.02
CA ARG A 204 3.79 10.11 -13.37
C ARG A 204 5.31 10.06 -13.47
N LYS A 205 5.81 9.83 -14.69
CA LYS A 205 7.22 9.99 -15.05
C LYS A 205 7.65 11.46 -14.93
N ALA A 206 8.97 11.70 -14.94
CA ALA A 206 9.52 13.05 -14.88
C ALA A 206 9.07 13.95 -16.06
N ASP A 207 8.78 13.36 -17.22
CA ASP A 207 8.24 14.05 -18.40
C ASP A 207 6.72 14.33 -18.33
N GLY A 208 6.06 13.91 -17.23
CA GLY A 208 4.62 14.05 -17.01
C GLY A 208 3.74 12.97 -17.62
N SER A 209 4.32 12.05 -18.40
CA SER A 209 3.61 10.90 -18.95
C SER A 209 3.30 9.85 -17.86
N ARG A 210 2.30 9.00 -18.10
CA ARG A 210 1.92 7.91 -17.19
C ARG A 210 2.76 6.67 -17.44
N PHE A 211 2.89 5.80 -16.42
CA PHE A 211 3.54 4.49 -16.57
C PHE A 211 2.67 3.48 -17.31
N PHE A 212 1.36 3.68 -17.33
CA PHE A 212 0.40 2.80 -17.97
C PHE A 212 -0.28 3.49 -19.15
N GLN A 213 -0.77 2.68 -20.09
CA GLN A 213 -1.67 3.14 -21.13
C GLN A 213 -3.11 3.02 -20.64
N PRO A 214 -4.03 3.96 -20.98
CA PRO A 214 -5.44 3.86 -20.59
C PRO A 214 -6.12 2.53 -20.98
N ARG A 215 -5.63 1.88 -22.05
CA ARG A 215 -6.05 0.52 -22.44
C ARG A 215 -5.78 -0.53 -21.37
N LEU A 216 -4.62 -0.47 -20.71
CA LEU A 216 -4.27 -1.40 -19.63
C LEU A 216 -5.27 -1.31 -18.48
N LEU A 217 -5.63 -0.09 -18.07
CA LEU A 217 -6.60 0.12 -16.98
C LEU A 217 -7.99 -0.41 -17.35
N ARG A 218 -8.40 -0.27 -18.61
CA ARG A 218 -9.64 -0.86 -19.14
C ARG A 218 -9.59 -2.39 -19.12
N ASN A 219 -8.48 -2.99 -19.57
CA ASN A 219 -8.30 -4.44 -19.58
C ASN A 219 -8.25 -5.00 -18.16
N VAL A 220 -7.62 -4.30 -17.22
CA VAL A 220 -7.61 -4.63 -15.80
C VAL A 220 -9.01 -4.57 -15.19
N LYS A 221 -9.80 -3.53 -15.50
CA LYS A 221 -11.20 -3.44 -15.08
C LYS A 221 -12.04 -4.60 -15.62
N LEU A 222 -11.89 -4.93 -16.90
CA LEU A 222 -12.52 -6.10 -17.52
C LEU A 222 -12.17 -7.38 -16.74
N MET A 223 -10.90 -7.65 -16.53
CA MET A 223 -10.46 -8.85 -15.82
C MET A 223 -11.02 -8.93 -14.40
N SER A 224 -11.12 -7.80 -13.70
CA SER A 224 -11.76 -7.73 -12.38
C SER A 224 -13.23 -8.12 -12.43
N ASP A 225 -13.97 -7.64 -13.44
CA ASP A 225 -15.41 -7.88 -13.58
C ASP A 225 -15.72 -9.33 -14.02
N PHE A 226 -14.77 -9.99 -14.71
CA PHE A 226 -14.89 -11.38 -15.17
C PHE A 226 -14.22 -12.41 -14.26
N ALA A 227 -13.37 -11.99 -13.33
CA ALA A 227 -12.79 -12.87 -12.33
C ALA A 227 -13.93 -13.56 -11.56
N ALA A 228 -13.96 -14.88 -11.63
CA ALA A 228 -14.97 -15.67 -10.95
C ALA A 228 -14.99 -15.30 -9.47
N ARG A 229 -16.17 -14.92 -8.95
CA ARG A 229 -16.38 -14.87 -7.50
C ARG A 229 -16.02 -16.25 -6.97
N GLY A 230 -15.08 -16.31 -6.03
CA GLY A 230 -14.63 -17.60 -5.51
C GLY A 230 -15.80 -18.40 -4.93
N GLU A 231 -15.67 -19.72 -4.91
CA GLU A 231 -16.73 -20.57 -4.36
C GLU A 231 -16.99 -20.25 -2.87
N GLY A 232 -18.22 -19.83 -2.56
CA GLY A 232 -18.71 -19.55 -1.21
C GLY A 232 -18.99 -18.07 -0.92
N ASP A 233 -19.39 -17.78 0.31
CA ASP A 233 -19.65 -16.41 0.75
C ASP A 233 -18.34 -15.60 0.81
N ASP A 234 -18.40 -14.37 0.30
CA ASP A 234 -17.29 -13.42 0.34
C ASP A 234 -16.97 -13.04 1.80
N PRO A 235 -15.77 -13.36 2.33
CA PRO A 235 -15.40 -13.02 3.70
C PRO A 235 -15.37 -11.51 3.97
N LEU A 236 -15.27 -10.67 2.94
CA LEU A 236 -15.20 -9.21 3.04
C LEU A 236 -16.46 -8.51 2.52
N GLY A 237 -17.55 -9.22 2.28
CA GLY A 237 -18.79 -8.62 1.73
C GLY A 237 -19.36 -7.45 2.55
N GLU A 238 -19.02 -7.35 3.84
CA GLU A 238 -19.43 -6.25 4.73
C GLU A 238 -18.35 -5.19 5.00
N ILE A 239 -17.20 -5.22 4.30
CA ILE A 239 -16.05 -4.36 4.60
C ILE A 239 -16.38 -2.87 4.59
N ALA A 240 -17.27 -2.40 3.70
CA ALA A 240 -17.72 -1.01 3.67
C ALA A 240 -18.48 -0.62 4.95
N SER A 241 -19.33 -1.52 5.47
CA SER A 241 -20.05 -1.34 6.73
C SER A 241 -19.10 -1.38 7.93
N TRP A 242 -18.01 -2.14 7.85
CA TRP A 242 -16.97 -2.15 8.87
C TRP A 242 -16.22 -0.81 8.90
N HIS A 243 -15.76 -0.32 7.74
CA HIS A 243 -15.12 1.00 7.61
C HIS A 243 -16.02 2.13 8.11
N ASP A 244 -17.29 2.14 7.73
CA ASP A 244 -18.23 3.19 8.12
C ASP A 244 -18.43 3.26 9.65
N ARG A 245 -18.68 2.11 10.30
CA ARG A 245 -18.81 2.02 11.77
C ARG A 245 -17.54 2.46 12.48
N TYR A 246 -16.40 2.09 11.92
CA TYR A 246 -15.10 2.46 12.44
C TYR A 246 -14.84 3.97 12.33
N LEU A 247 -15.14 4.59 11.19
CA LEU A 247 -14.90 6.03 10.98
C LEU A 247 -15.77 6.86 11.91
N ASN A 248 -17.00 6.40 12.20
CA ASN A 248 -17.84 6.98 13.24
C ASN A 248 -17.16 7.02 14.63
N LYS A 249 -16.52 5.91 15.04
CA LYS A 249 -15.79 5.85 16.32
C LYS A 249 -14.55 6.73 16.32
N VAL A 250 -13.80 6.74 15.21
CA VAL A 250 -12.63 7.59 15.02
C VAL A 250 -13.02 9.07 15.15
N ALA A 251 -14.06 9.50 14.45
CA ALA A 251 -14.55 10.88 14.50
C ALA A 251 -14.93 11.29 15.93
N LYS A 252 -15.60 10.40 16.65
CA LYS A 252 -15.93 10.61 18.07
C LYS A 252 -14.67 10.73 18.95
N GLY A 253 -13.66 9.89 18.72
CA GLY A 253 -12.37 9.96 19.42
C GLY A 253 -11.65 11.29 19.19
N ILE A 254 -11.61 11.76 17.93
CA ILE A 254 -11.03 13.06 17.57
C ILE A 254 -11.77 14.18 18.30
N ILE A 255 -13.11 14.25 18.21
CA ILE A 255 -13.93 15.28 18.88
C ILE A 255 -13.67 15.31 20.38
N ASN A 256 -13.65 14.14 21.04
CA ASN A 256 -13.39 14.06 22.48
C ASN A 256 -12.03 14.65 22.84
N SER A 257 -10.99 14.37 22.04
CA SER A 257 -9.63 14.84 22.28
C SER A 257 -9.45 16.35 22.11
N ILE A 258 -10.33 17.01 21.32
CA ILE A 258 -10.29 18.46 21.07
C ILE A 258 -11.45 19.23 21.74
N SER A 259 -12.24 18.56 22.58
CA SER A 259 -13.47 19.11 23.20
C SER A 259 -13.27 20.49 23.85
N TYR A 260 -12.20 20.67 24.62
CA TYR A 260 -11.86 21.95 25.24
C TYR A 260 -11.65 23.08 24.21
N HIS A 261 -10.93 22.80 23.12
CA HIS A 261 -10.69 23.79 22.06
C HIS A 261 -11.95 24.03 21.23
N LEU A 262 -12.78 23.00 21.05
CA LEU A 262 -14.05 23.07 20.35
C LEU A 262 -15.03 24.04 21.05
N GLU A 263 -15.15 23.94 22.37
CA GLU A 263 -15.99 24.83 23.17
C GLU A 263 -15.53 26.30 23.05
N GLN A 264 -14.23 26.55 23.15
CA GLN A 264 -13.67 27.90 23.00
C GLN A 264 -13.91 28.49 21.62
N PHE A 265 -13.81 27.66 20.58
CA PHE A 265 -14.09 28.08 19.22
C PHE A 265 -15.54 28.52 19.06
N TYR A 266 -16.51 27.69 19.42
CA TYR A 266 -17.93 27.99 19.21
C TYR A 266 -18.47 29.16 20.05
N GLN A 267 -17.86 29.44 21.21
CA GLN A 267 -18.20 30.64 22.00
C GLN A 267 -17.95 31.96 21.23
N ARG A 268 -17.04 31.96 20.24
CA ARG A 268 -16.61 33.16 19.52
C ARG A 268 -16.88 33.10 18.02
N ALA A 269 -16.97 31.91 17.43
CA ALA A 269 -17.10 31.71 15.98
C ALA A 269 -18.25 32.52 15.36
N LEU A 270 -19.41 32.61 16.03
CA LEU A 270 -20.56 33.38 15.54
C LEU A 270 -20.26 34.86 15.30
N ARG A 271 -19.38 35.46 16.10
CA ARG A 271 -18.98 36.88 15.97
C ARG A 271 -17.94 37.09 14.86
N CYS A 272 -17.28 36.02 14.43
CA CYS A 272 -16.19 36.03 13.46
C CYS A 272 -16.53 35.31 12.16
N ARG A 273 -17.83 35.09 11.86
CA ARG A 273 -18.31 34.36 10.67
C ARG A 273 -17.85 34.92 9.32
N ASN A 274 -17.38 36.17 9.29
CA ASN A 274 -16.87 36.81 8.08
C ASN A 274 -15.39 36.46 7.80
N GLN A 275 -14.70 35.79 8.73
CA GLN A 275 -13.31 35.35 8.54
C GLN A 275 -13.29 34.00 7.81
N GLU A 276 -12.61 33.94 6.67
CA GLU A 276 -12.52 32.73 5.83
C GLU A 276 -12.04 31.51 6.62
N ILE A 277 -10.97 31.67 7.41
CA ILE A 277 -10.43 30.58 8.23
C ILE A 277 -11.44 30.01 9.23
N VAL A 278 -12.34 30.86 9.76
CA VAL A 278 -13.39 30.44 10.70
C VAL A 278 -14.45 29.64 9.97
N VAL A 279 -14.81 30.05 8.75
CA VAL A 279 -15.75 29.31 7.89
C VAL A 279 -15.18 27.95 7.51
N SER A 280 -13.93 27.90 7.06
CA SER A 280 -13.26 26.66 6.68
C SER A 280 -13.11 25.71 7.87
N LEU A 281 -12.65 26.22 9.03
CA LEU A 281 -12.57 25.41 10.24
C LEU A 281 -13.94 24.91 10.72
N ASN A 282 -15.00 25.72 10.57
CA ASN A 282 -16.35 25.28 10.88
C ASN A 282 -16.81 24.13 9.96
N LYS A 283 -16.48 24.15 8.66
CA LYS A 283 -16.78 23.03 7.75
C LYS A 283 -16.11 21.73 8.21
N VAL A 284 -14.81 21.80 8.56
CA VAL A 284 -14.04 20.67 9.10
C VAL A 284 -14.74 20.07 10.32
N LEU A 285 -15.08 20.92 11.30
CA LEU A 285 -15.73 20.48 12.52
C LEU A 285 -17.13 19.91 12.30
N MET A 286 -17.93 20.52 11.42
CA MET A 286 -19.28 20.04 11.10
C MET A 286 -19.23 18.66 10.43
N ALA A 287 -18.35 18.46 9.45
CA ALA A 287 -18.17 17.17 8.80
C ALA A 287 -17.77 16.08 9.81
N LEU A 288 -16.86 16.40 10.73
CA LEU A 288 -16.43 15.50 11.79
C LEU A 288 -17.56 15.17 12.77
N MET A 289 -18.36 16.16 13.20
CA MET A 289 -19.51 15.95 14.08
C MET A 289 -20.58 15.09 13.42
N LEU A 290 -20.89 15.31 12.13
CA LEU A 290 -21.83 14.50 11.38
C LEU A 290 -21.34 13.06 11.19
N CYS A 291 -20.04 12.87 10.93
CA CYS A 291 -19.44 11.54 10.91
C CYS A 291 -19.57 10.82 12.27
N SER A 292 -19.48 11.54 13.39
CA SER A 292 -19.58 10.97 14.73
C SER A 292 -21.02 10.58 15.15
N ASP A 293 -22.03 11.00 14.39
CA ASP A 293 -23.44 10.67 14.67
C ASP A 293 -23.78 9.25 14.17
N PRO A 294 -24.15 8.30 15.05
CA PRO A 294 -24.54 6.96 14.66
C PRO A 294 -25.73 6.91 13.67
N GLN A 295 -26.56 7.96 13.60
CA GLN A 295 -27.66 8.02 12.63
C GLN A 295 -27.17 8.04 11.19
N ASN A 296 -25.97 8.56 10.94
CA ASN A 296 -25.35 8.63 9.62
C ASN A 296 -24.62 7.34 9.23
N GLN A 297 -24.73 6.26 10.00
CA GLN A 297 -24.14 4.98 9.61
C GLN A 297 -24.82 4.43 8.36
N LEU A 298 -24.05 3.77 7.50
CA LEU A 298 -24.48 3.20 6.22
C LEU A 298 -25.72 2.29 6.37
N LYS A 299 -25.83 1.57 7.50
CA LYS A 299 -26.95 0.68 7.82
C LYS A 299 -28.30 1.40 7.96
N ASN A 300 -28.31 2.71 8.18
CA ASN A 300 -29.52 3.50 8.40
C ASN A 300 -30.06 4.17 7.14
N TYR A 301 -29.51 3.85 5.96
CA TYR A 301 -29.99 4.33 4.64
C TYR A 301 -30.12 5.87 4.56
N GLN A 302 -29.09 6.59 5.01
CA GLN A 302 -29.00 8.05 4.86
C GLN A 302 -28.47 8.46 3.49
N ALA A 303 -28.76 9.69 3.08
CA ALA A 303 -28.24 10.25 1.83
C ALA A 303 -26.71 10.38 1.80
N LYS A 304 -26.07 10.47 2.99
CA LYS A 304 -24.62 10.54 3.16
C LYS A 304 -24.18 9.72 4.38
N SER A 305 -23.18 8.87 4.21
CA SER A 305 -22.69 7.94 5.24
C SER A 305 -21.62 8.58 6.15
N CYS A 306 -21.25 7.90 7.24
CA CYS A 306 -20.14 8.35 8.09
C CYS A 306 -18.83 8.33 7.30
N LEU A 307 -18.67 7.35 6.40
CA LEU A 307 -17.54 7.31 5.47
C LEU A 307 -17.46 8.59 4.64
N ASP A 308 -18.54 8.99 3.97
CA ASP A 308 -18.53 10.18 3.12
C ASP A 308 -18.32 11.48 3.92
N TYR A 309 -18.86 11.57 5.15
CA TYR A 309 -18.61 12.72 6.03
C TYR A 309 -17.15 12.77 6.53
N PHE A 310 -16.51 11.62 6.70
CA PHE A 310 -15.10 11.59 7.07
C PHE A 310 -14.21 12.03 5.91
N GLU A 311 -14.56 11.65 4.68
CA GLU A 311 -13.89 12.13 3.46
C GLU A 311 -13.99 13.65 3.34
N ASP A 312 -15.19 14.22 3.55
CA ASP A 312 -15.38 15.67 3.64
C ASP A 312 -14.48 16.30 4.71
N PHE A 313 -14.39 15.68 5.89
CA PHE A 313 -13.53 16.17 6.97
C PHE A 313 -12.06 16.23 6.53
N GLN A 314 -11.55 15.18 5.89
CA GLN A 314 -10.18 15.16 5.38
C GLN A 314 -9.97 16.22 4.30
N LEU A 315 -10.88 16.31 3.33
CA LEU A 315 -10.82 17.29 2.25
C LEU A 315 -10.82 18.73 2.78
N PHE A 316 -11.77 19.07 3.66
CA PHE A 316 -11.85 20.40 4.24
C PHE A 316 -10.66 20.73 5.14
N LEU A 317 -10.08 19.73 5.81
CA LEU A 317 -8.87 19.93 6.61
C LEU A 317 -7.66 20.23 5.72
N ALA A 318 -7.51 19.48 4.63
CA ALA A 318 -6.46 19.72 3.64
C ALA A 318 -6.58 21.13 3.03
N GLU A 319 -7.80 21.53 2.61
CA GLU A 319 -8.08 22.87 2.09
C GLU A 319 -7.77 23.97 3.11
N LEU A 320 -8.18 23.78 4.37
CA LEU A 320 -7.89 24.71 5.46
C LEU A 320 -6.38 24.88 5.66
N LEU A 321 -5.63 23.78 5.66
CA LEU A 321 -4.18 23.78 5.83
C LEU A 321 -3.41 24.33 4.62
N GLN A 322 -4.04 24.43 3.46
CA GLN A 322 -3.50 25.09 2.27
C GLN A 322 -3.91 26.58 2.17
N SER A 323 -4.86 27.02 2.99
CA SER A 323 -5.38 28.38 2.94
C SER A 323 -4.33 29.45 3.26
N SER A 324 -4.44 30.60 2.59
CA SER A 324 -3.52 31.73 2.82
C SER A 324 -3.59 32.27 4.26
N GLU A 325 -4.78 32.24 4.87
CA GLU A 325 -4.98 32.67 6.26
C GLU A 325 -4.28 31.75 7.25
N TYR A 326 -4.32 30.43 7.05
CA TYR A 326 -3.55 29.49 7.88
C TYR A 326 -2.04 29.71 7.71
N HIS A 327 -1.55 29.85 6.48
CA HIS A 327 -0.13 30.14 6.23
C HIS A 327 0.32 31.44 6.91
N LYS A 328 -0.50 32.51 6.88
CA LYS A 328 -0.22 33.74 7.64
C LYS A 328 -0.10 33.48 9.14
N LEU A 329 -0.97 32.65 9.73
CA LEU A 329 -0.90 32.32 11.16
C LEU A 329 0.36 31.52 11.54
N VAL A 330 0.83 30.66 10.64
CA VAL A 330 2.06 29.86 10.87
C VAL A 330 3.30 30.72 10.68
N THR A 331 3.36 31.50 9.59
CA THR A 331 4.52 32.37 9.29
C THR A 331 4.65 33.51 10.30
N TYR A 332 3.53 34.05 10.78
CA TYR A 332 3.49 35.11 11.78
C TYR A 332 2.68 34.65 13.01
N PRO A 333 3.30 33.83 13.90
CA PRO A 333 2.62 33.29 15.06
C PRO A 333 1.98 34.40 15.91
N PRO A 334 0.74 34.22 16.39
CA PRO A 334 0.07 35.22 17.18
C PRO A 334 0.81 35.47 18.50
N ASN A 335 0.84 36.73 18.93
CA ASN A 335 1.33 37.09 20.25
C ASN A 335 0.53 36.34 21.33
N LYS A 336 1.15 36.05 22.48
CA LYS A 336 0.49 35.34 23.61
C LYS A 336 -0.83 36.01 24.07
N ASN A 337 -0.97 37.31 23.85
CA ASN A 337 -2.16 38.08 24.20
C ASN A 337 -3.31 37.97 23.19
N ASP A 338 -3.05 37.49 21.97
CA ASP A 338 -4.10 37.27 20.96
C ASP A 338 -4.78 35.92 21.19
N VAL A 339 -5.67 35.90 22.18
CA VAL A 339 -6.37 34.69 22.62
C VAL A 339 -7.12 34.02 21.47
N TRP A 340 -7.69 34.79 20.53
CA TRP A 340 -8.50 34.24 19.45
C TRP A 340 -7.64 33.53 18.40
N ARG A 341 -6.59 34.17 17.89
CA ARG A 341 -5.71 33.53 16.91
C ARG A 341 -4.97 32.33 17.50
N ASN A 342 -4.58 32.40 18.77
CA ASN A 342 -4.03 31.24 19.50
C ASN A 342 -5.05 30.11 19.61
N CYS A 343 -6.33 30.40 19.89
CA CYS A 343 -7.39 29.39 19.89
C CYS A 343 -7.53 28.71 18.52
N LEU A 344 -7.53 29.48 17.42
CA LEU A 344 -7.65 28.94 16.07
C LEU A 344 -6.49 28.01 15.72
N ILE A 345 -5.25 28.46 15.89
CA ILE A 345 -4.07 27.66 15.53
C ILE A 345 -3.95 26.41 16.41
N ASN A 346 -4.24 26.51 17.71
CA ASN A 346 -4.23 25.36 18.62
C ASN A 346 -5.30 24.34 18.27
N LEU A 347 -6.48 24.79 17.85
CA LEU A 347 -7.54 23.88 17.40
C LEU A 347 -7.16 23.18 16.09
N ILE A 348 -6.59 23.90 15.11
CA ILE A 348 -6.13 23.31 13.84
C ILE A 348 -5.03 22.28 14.09
N HIS A 349 -3.98 22.64 14.84
CA HIS A 349 -2.90 21.72 15.17
C HIS A 349 -3.36 20.59 16.10
N GLY A 350 -4.34 20.86 16.96
CA GLY A 350 -4.99 19.87 17.81
C GLY A 350 -5.78 18.84 17.00
N LEU A 351 -6.50 19.27 15.96
CA LEU A 351 -7.16 18.37 15.00
C LEU A 351 -6.15 17.49 14.27
N CYS A 352 -5.05 18.08 13.78
CA CYS A 352 -3.97 17.30 13.17
C CYS A 352 -3.40 16.30 14.17
N ARG A 353 -3.09 16.70 15.41
CA ARG A 353 -2.59 15.75 16.41
C ARG A 353 -3.58 14.63 16.72
N ALA A 354 -4.85 14.98 16.89
CA ALA A 354 -5.91 14.02 17.16
C ALA A 354 -6.00 12.96 16.05
N LEU A 355 -5.93 13.39 14.78
CA LEU A 355 -5.95 12.47 13.63
C LEU A 355 -4.87 11.37 13.69
N TYR A 356 -3.71 11.65 14.30
CA TYR A 356 -2.60 10.71 14.43
C TYR A 356 -2.57 9.95 15.77
N MET A 357 -3.00 10.59 16.87
CA MET A 357 -2.80 10.08 18.22
C MET A 357 -4.08 9.58 18.92
N SER A 358 -5.26 10.16 18.63
CA SER A 358 -6.47 9.91 19.44
C SER A 358 -7.32 8.76 18.91
N VAL A 359 -6.67 7.79 18.28
CA VAL A 359 -7.26 7.00 17.22
C VAL A 359 -6.82 5.58 17.45
N GLU A 360 -7.69 4.77 18.04
CA GLU A 360 -7.53 3.32 18.31
C GLU A 360 -8.35 2.52 17.30
N ARG A 361 -8.11 2.82 16.03
CA ARG A 361 -8.76 2.30 14.82
C ARG A 361 -8.85 0.78 14.82
N TYR A 362 -7.70 0.11 14.90
CA TYR A 362 -7.66 -1.34 14.72
C TYR A 362 -8.23 -2.11 15.91
N GLN A 363 -8.28 -1.50 17.10
CA GLN A 363 -8.92 -2.15 18.25
C GLN A 363 -10.43 -2.38 18.01
N GLN A 364 -11.08 -1.46 17.28
CA GLN A 364 -12.49 -1.59 16.92
C GLN A 364 -12.75 -2.72 15.89
N PHE A 365 -11.71 -3.20 15.20
CA PHE A 365 -11.79 -4.25 14.19
C PHE A 365 -11.49 -5.65 14.74
N ILE A 366 -11.08 -5.76 16.01
CA ILE A 366 -10.77 -7.05 16.64
C ILE A 366 -11.94 -8.05 16.52
N PRO A 367 -13.22 -7.69 16.77
CA PRO A 367 -14.31 -8.66 16.68
C PRO A 367 -14.50 -9.25 15.27
N GLU A 368 -14.43 -8.41 14.23
CA GLU A 368 -14.50 -8.85 12.83
C GLU A 368 -13.30 -9.75 12.48
N LEU A 369 -12.09 -9.37 12.92
CA LEU A 369 -10.89 -10.15 12.70
C LEU A 369 -10.94 -11.52 13.38
N GLN A 370 -11.43 -11.60 14.62
CA GLN A 370 -11.68 -12.87 15.31
C GLN A 370 -12.69 -13.73 14.56
N GLY A 371 -13.73 -13.11 13.99
CA GLY A 371 -14.68 -13.78 13.10
C GLY A 371 -14.00 -14.40 11.88
N LEU A 372 -13.15 -13.64 11.20
CA LEU A 372 -12.38 -14.13 10.04
C LEU A 372 -11.43 -15.27 10.41
N LEU A 373 -10.69 -15.15 11.51
CA LEU A 373 -9.79 -16.20 11.99
C LEU A 373 -10.54 -17.48 12.37
N LYS A 374 -11.72 -17.37 12.98
CA LYS A 374 -12.57 -18.51 13.29
C LYS A 374 -13.07 -19.20 12.02
N LEU A 375 -13.52 -18.45 11.01
CA LEU A 375 -13.93 -18.97 9.70
C LEU A 375 -12.77 -19.64 8.96
N ALA A 376 -11.58 -19.03 9.00
CA ALA A 376 -10.35 -19.61 8.47
C ALA A 376 -9.97 -20.92 9.20
N GLY A 377 -10.21 -20.97 10.52
CA GLY A 377 -10.03 -22.16 11.35
C GLY A 377 -10.96 -23.32 11.00
N GLN A 378 -12.21 -23.03 10.61
CA GLN A 378 -13.20 -24.06 10.22
C GLN A 378 -12.85 -24.74 8.88
N SER A 379 -12.08 -24.07 8.02
CA SER A 379 -11.65 -24.59 6.72
C SER A 379 -10.43 -25.52 6.81
N ARG A 380 -10.07 -25.99 8.01
CA ARG A 380 -8.89 -26.82 8.29
C ARG A 380 -9.21 -28.32 8.27
N SER A 381 -8.26 -29.14 7.83
CA SER A 381 -8.33 -30.61 7.94
C SER A 381 -8.04 -31.08 9.36
N LYS A 382 -8.53 -32.28 9.75
CA LYS A 382 -8.33 -32.86 11.09
C LYS A 382 -6.84 -32.99 11.48
N GLU A 383 -5.97 -33.36 10.56
CA GLU A 383 -4.50 -33.44 10.76
C GLU A 383 -3.88 -32.08 11.12
N HIS A 384 -4.49 -30.98 10.69
CA HIS A 384 -4.05 -29.61 11.00
C HIS A 384 -4.53 -29.12 12.37
N LEU A 385 -5.57 -29.74 12.95
CA LEU A 385 -6.02 -29.45 14.31
C LEU A 385 -5.14 -30.14 15.36
N GLU A 386 -4.53 -31.28 15.00
CA GLU A 386 -3.62 -32.03 15.87
C GLU A 386 -2.22 -31.38 15.97
N SER A 387 -1.78 -30.63 14.95
CA SER A 387 -0.52 -29.85 15.00
C SER A 387 -0.62 -28.55 15.82
N ILE A 388 -1.83 -28.08 16.13
CA ILE A 388 -2.10 -26.89 16.98
C ILE A 388 -1.78 -27.18 18.46
N GLY A 389 -1.53 -28.44 18.83
CA GLY A 389 -0.97 -28.79 20.14
C GLY A 389 0.45 -28.26 20.40
N SER A 390 1.10 -27.59 19.43
CA SER A 390 2.39 -26.94 19.67
C SER A 390 2.22 -25.63 20.43
N GLN A 391 2.92 -25.47 21.55
CA GLN A 391 3.03 -24.20 22.29
C GLN A 391 3.76 -23.09 21.49
N ASP A 392 4.30 -23.41 20.31
CA ASP A 392 5.14 -22.50 19.53
C ASP A 392 4.34 -21.34 18.91
N ILE A 393 4.74 -20.11 19.23
CA ILE A 393 4.15 -18.86 18.72
C ILE A 393 4.23 -18.83 17.19
N TRP A 394 5.40 -19.11 16.61
CA TRP A 394 5.59 -19.03 15.15
C TRP A 394 4.69 -20.04 14.42
N LYS A 395 4.50 -21.25 14.96
CA LYS A 395 3.64 -22.26 14.33
C LYS A 395 2.18 -21.83 14.32
N ARG A 396 1.69 -21.26 15.42
CA ARG A 396 0.32 -20.74 15.49
C ARG A 396 0.08 -19.65 14.44
N ILE A 397 0.98 -18.67 14.36
CA ILE A 397 0.89 -17.57 13.39
C ILE A 397 0.95 -18.10 11.94
N ALA A 398 1.84 -19.05 11.65
CA ALA A 398 1.94 -19.69 10.33
C ALA A 398 0.65 -20.43 9.94
N ASN A 399 0.04 -21.15 10.88
CA ASN A 399 -1.20 -21.89 10.66
C ASN A 399 -2.39 -20.94 10.44
N ASP A 400 -2.46 -19.86 11.22
CA ASP A 400 -3.50 -18.82 11.08
C ASP A 400 -3.38 -18.14 9.72
N TYR A 401 -2.16 -17.78 9.31
CA TYR A 401 -1.90 -17.22 7.98
C TYR A 401 -2.31 -18.17 6.87
N ALA A 402 -1.91 -19.45 6.91
CA ALA A 402 -2.29 -20.45 5.91
C ALA A 402 -3.82 -20.64 5.80
N GLY A 403 -4.53 -20.60 6.93
CA GLY A 403 -6.00 -20.61 6.96
C GLY A 403 -6.60 -19.36 6.29
N MET A 404 -6.06 -18.18 6.62
CA MET A 404 -6.49 -16.92 6.03
C MET A 404 -6.20 -16.86 4.53
N GLN A 405 -5.07 -17.39 4.05
CA GLN A 405 -4.78 -17.49 2.61
C GLN A 405 -5.86 -18.29 1.88
N LYS A 406 -6.34 -19.39 2.47
CA LYS A 406 -7.41 -20.20 1.88
C LYS A 406 -8.75 -19.47 1.89
N LEU A 407 -9.08 -18.78 2.99
CA LEU A 407 -10.32 -18.02 3.11
C LEU A 407 -10.38 -16.87 2.08
N PHE A 408 -9.29 -16.12 1.93
CA PHE A 408 -9.22 -14.96 1.03
C PHE A 408 -9.19 -15.32 -0.46
N LYS A 409 -9.00 -16.60 -0.83
CA LYS A 409 -9.26 -17.05 -2.22
C LYS A 409 -10.71 -16.86 -2.65
N ARG A 410 -11.65 -16.69 -1.70
CA ARG A 410 -13.05 -16.35 -1.97
C ARG A 410 -13.26 -14.88 -2.34
N HIS A 411 -12.24 -14.04 -2.16
CA HIS A 411 -12.23 -12.62 -2.48
C HIS A 411 -11.00 -12.25 -3.33
N PRO A 412 -10.86 -12.79 -4.55
CA PRO A 412 -9.63 -12.67 -5.34
C PRO A 412 -9.38 -11.26 -5.91
N SER A 413 -10.45 -10.50 -6.18
CA SER A 413 -10.38 -9.20 -6.88
C SER A 413 -10.32 -7.98 -5.96
N GLY A 414 -10.44 -8.15 -4.64
CA GLY A 414 -10.52 -7.04 -3.65
C GLY A 414 -9.50 -5.92 -3.81
N PRO A 415 -8.18 -6.24 -3.79
CA PRO A 415 -7.15 -5.22 -3.96
C PRO A 415 -7.32 -4.41 -5.24
N LEU A 416 -7.73 -5.06 -6.31
CA LEU A 416 -7.88 -4.42 -7.61
C LEU A 416 -9.16 -3.59 -7.69
N GLU A 417 -10.29 -4.13 -7.23
CA GLU A 417 -11.57 -3.41 -7.15
C GLU A 417 -11.42 -2.13 -6.34
N LYS A 418 -10.71 -2.21 -5.21
CA LYS A 418 -10.41 -1.06 -4.38
C LYS A 418 -9.61 0.01 -5.11
N ILE A 419 -8.55 -0.36 -5.82
CA ILE A 419 -7.76 0.59 -6.59
C ILE A 419 -8.57 1.20 -7.73
N LEU A 420 -9.39 0.42 -8.42
CA LEU A 420 -10.26 0.92 -9.49
C LEU A 420 -11.30 1.89 -8.92
N HIS A 421 -11.82 1.64 -7.72
CA HIS A 421 -12.71 2.56 -7.02
C HIS A 421 -11.99 3.85 -6.59
N VAL A 422 -10.72 3.77 -6.15
CA VAL A 422 -9.93 4.97 -5.88
C VAL A 422 -9.67 5.75 -7.17
N LEU A 423 -9.31 5.10 -8.28
CA LEU A 423 -9.02 5.76 -9.55
C LEU A 423 -10.26 6.34 -10.25
N SER A 424 -11.46 5.84 -9.94
CA SER A 424 -12.73 6.36 -10.48
C SER A 424 -13.12 7.72 -9.90
N ARG A 425 -12.51 8.11 -8.77
CA ARG A 425 -12.71 9.41 -8.13
C ARG A 425 -11.81 10.46 -8.80
N GLU A 426 -12.37 11.60 -9.22
CA GLU A 426 -11.63 12.63 -9.99
C GLU A 426 -10.49 13.30 -9.20
N SER A 427 -10.48 13.17 -7.87
CA SER A 427 -9.55 13.85 -6.95
C SER A 427 -8.29 13.04 -6.57
N SER A 428 -8.16 11.79 -7.02
CA SER A 428 -7.21 10.79 -6.45
C SER A 428 -6.18 10.28 -7.45
N LEU A 429 -5.69 11.16 -8.33
CA LEU A 429 -4.66 10.81 -9.34
C LEU A 429 -3.21 10.96 -8.87
N LEU A 430 -3.04 11.35 -7.60
CA LEU A 430 -1.77 11.46 -6.91
C LEU A 430 -1.64 10.35 -5.87
N PHE A 431 -0.42 9.89 -5.62
CA PHE A 431 -0.14 8.94 -4.56
C PHE A 431 -0.13 9.68 -3.22
N GLU A 432 -1.16 9.46 -2.40
CA GLU A 432 -1.25 9.95 -1.02
C GLU A 432 -2.00 8.91 -0.18
N PRO A 433 -1.30 8.09 0.62
CA PRO A 433 -1.92 6.97 1.33
C PRO A 433 -3.12 7.36 2.21
N MET A 434 -3.06 8.53 2.86
CA MET A 434 -4.12 8.98 3.75
C MET A 434 -5.45 9.27 3.06
N SER A 435 -5.42 9.67 1.77
CA SER A 435 -6.62 9.87 0.97
C SER A 435 -7.23 8.54 0.49
N GLN A 436 -6.46 7.44 0.54
CA GLN A 436 -6.87 6.07 0.21
C GLN A 436 -7.35 5.28 1.45
N TRP A 437 -7.94 5.99 2.43
CA TRP A 437 -8.43 5.45 3.71
C TRP A 437 -7.38 4.75 4.59
N ASN A 438 -6.10 4.97 4.29
CA ASN A 438 -5.02 4.45 5.11
C ASN A 438 -4.63 5.48 6.16
N LEU A 439 -5.36 5.43 7.26
CA LEU A 439 -5.28 6.49 8.25
C LEU A 439 -4.36 6.08 9.41
N PRO A 440 -3.62 7.03 10.01
CA PRO A 440 -2.72 6.72 11.12
C PRO A 440 -3.49 6.14 12.32
N ASN A 441 -2.85 5.26 13.10
CA ASN A 441 -3.44 4.59 14.25
C ASN A 441 -2.42 4.43 15.38
N GLN A 442 -2.87 4.49 16.64
CA GLN A 442 -2.05 4.06 17.76
C GLN A 442 -2.05 2.53 17.86
N LEU A 443 -0.86 1.94 17.80
CA LEU A 443 -0.65 0.50 17.86
C LEU A 443 -0.54 0.03 19.30
N PHE A 444 0.50 0.43 20.03
CA PHE A 444 0.73 0.09 21.44
C PHE A 444 1.51 1.22 22.12
N ILE A 445 1.76 1.09 23.43
CA ILE A 445 2.53 2.06 24.21
C ILE A 445 3.70 1.32 24.84
N LEU A 446 4.89 1.92 24.80
CA LEU A 446 6.04 1.47 25.57
C LEU A 446 6.15 2.29 26.85
N GLY A 447 6.13 1.63 28.00
CA GLY A 447 6.41 2.22 29.30
C GLY A 447 7.92 2.19 29.59
N LEU A 448 8.57 3.35 29.55
CA LEU A 448 9.99 3.56 29.86
C LEU A 448 10.10 4.33 31.17
N GLY A 449 10.05 3.62 32.29
CA GLY A 449 9.93 4.23 33.60
C GLY A 449 8.66 5.08 33.69
N GLU A 450 8.79 6.39 33.93
CA GLU A 450 7.64 7.32 33.95
C GLU A 450 7.21 7.80 32.56
N LYS A 451 8.00 7.53 31.52
CA LYS A 451 7.73 7.99 30.15
C LYS A 451 6.92 6.96 29.38
N GLN A 452 5.88 7.41 28.70
CA GLN A 452 5.14 6.61 27.73
C GLN A 452 5.52 7.01 26.31
N VAL A 453 5.83 6.02 25.48
CA VAL A 453 6.15 6.21 24.06
C VAL A 453 5.09 5.51 23.22
N SER A 454 4.32 6.27 22.44
CA SER A 454 3.28 5.68 21.58
C SER A 454 3.87 5.13 20.29
N ALA A 455 3.66 3.85 20.01
CA ALA A 455 3.93 3.25 18.71
C ALA A 455 2.76 3.55 17.76
N LEU A 456 3.05 4.13 16.60
CA LEU A 456 2.05 4.54 15.63
C LEU A 456 2.18 3.74 14.33
N HIS A 457 1.04 3.28 13.83
CA HIS A 457 0.85 2.95 12.42
C HIS A 457 0.77 4.27 11.67
N LEU A 458 1.70 4.48 10.75
CA LEU A 458 1.78 5.68 9.95
C LEU A 458 2.22 5.29 8.54
N PRO A 459 1.33 5.33 7.52
CA PRO A 459 1.78 5.26 6.14
C PRO A 459 2.65 6.48 5.80
N SER A 460 3.38 6.42 4.68
CA SER A 460 4.26 7.52 4.28
C SER A 460 3.47 8.85 4.28
N PRO A 461 3.86 9.86 5.10
CA PRO A 461 3.16 11.13 5.20
C PRO A 461 3.55 12.05 4.02
N THR A 462 3.53 11.48 2.83
CA THR A 462 3.97 12.10 1.58
C THR A 462 2.82 12.09 0.57
N SER A 463 2.79 13.15 -0.25
CA SER A 463 2.04 13.16 -1.49
C SER A 463 3.02 13.18 -2.66
N GLN A 464 2.73 12.37 -3.68
CA GLN A 464 3.60 12.22 -4.83
C GLN A 464 2.77 12.10 -6.12
N GLU A 465 2.94 13.07 -7.00
CA GLU A 465 2.37 13.01 -8.35
C GLU A 465 3.42 12.59 -9.39
N TYR A 466 4.68 13.00 -9.23
CA TYR A 466 5.77 12.68 -10.15
C TYR A 466 6.86 11.89 -9.43
N ILE A 467 7.59 11.05 -10.13
CA ILE A 467 8.71 10.25 -9.55
C ILE A 467 9.72 11.10 -8.77
N ASN A 468 9.95 12.34 -9.20
CA ASN A 468 10.91 13.27 -8.62
C ASN A 468 10.26 14.44 -7.86
N LYS A 469 8.93 14.44 -7.68
CA LYS A 469 8.22 15.51 -6.97
C LYS A 469 7.38 14.93 -5.84
N VAL A 470 7.94 15.01 -4.64
CA VAL A 470 7.30 14.57 -3.39
C VAL A 470 7.16 15.77 -2.47
N ALA A 471 6.02 15.85 -1.77
CA ALA A 471 5.79 16.81 -0.72
C ALA A 471 5.36 16.10 0.57
N ILE A 472 5.65 16.72 1.72
CA ILE A 472 5.10 16.29 3.01
C ILE A 472 3.69 16.86 3.12
N ILE A 473 2.72 16.01 3.44
CA ILE A 473 1.33 16.42 3.61
C ILE A 473 1.18 17.40 4.79
N ASN A 474 0.25 18.35 4.67
CA ASN A 474 0.16 19.45 5.63
C ASN A 474 -0.41 19.00 6.98
N GLU A 475 -1.17 17.92 7.02
CA GLU A 475 -1.71 17.27 8.21
C GLU A 475 -0.58 16.79 9.11
N PHE A 476 0.43 16.13 8.52
CA PHE A 476 1.61 15.68 9.26
C PHE A 476 2.44 16.86 9.76
N ARG A 477 2.61 17.91 8.95
CA ARG A 477 3.24 19.16 9.41
C ARG A 477 2.47 19.80 10.56
N GLY A 478 1.14 19.81 10.51
CA GLY A 478 0.28 20.30 11.58
C GLY A 478 0.43 19.47 12.87
N PHE A 479 0.56 18.16 12.76
CA PHE A 479 0.89 17.26 13.87
C PHE A 479 2.25 17.60 14.49
N LEU A 480 3.30 17.73 13.68
CA LEU A 480 4.64 18.08 14.17
C LEU A 480 4.70 19.50 14.76
N ARG A 481 3.96 20.46 14.20
CA ARG A 481 3.82 21.81 14.78
C ARG A 481 3.16 21.79 16.15
N ASN A 482 2.20 20.90 16.36
CA ASN A 482 1.63 20.68 17.69
C ASN A 482 2.70 20.18 18.68
N TYR A 483 3.60 19.29 18.23
CA TYR A 483 4.72 18.79 19.03
C TYR A 483 5.78 19.87 19.32
N SER A 484 5.97 20.82 18.39
CA SER A 484 6.87 21.97 18.57
C SER A 484 6.35 23.04 19.55
N GLN A 485 5.13 22.91 20.11
CA GLN A 485 4.56 23.94 20.99
C GLN A 485 5.37 24.10 22.29
N ALA A 486 5.72 25.36 22.61
CA ALA A 486 6.71 25.70 23.63
C ALA A 486 6.39 25.24 25.07
N ASN A 487 5.13 24.96 25.39
CA ASN A 487 4.72 24.63 26.76
C ASN A 487 4.98 23.15 27.13
N ALA A 488 5.14 22.28 26.14
CA ALA A 488 5.46 20.86 26.32
C ALA A 488 6.04 20.30 25.02
N PRO A 489 7.30 20.59 24.69
CA PRO A 489 7.91 20.13 23.45
C PRO A 489 7.94 18.61 23.44
N LYS A 490 7.34 18.02 22.40
CA LYS A 490 7.31 16.57 22.16
C LYS A 490 8.11 16.23 20.94
N LYS A 491 8.47 14.96 20.81
CA LYS A 491 9.24 14.45 19.69
C LYS A 491 8.64 13.20 19.09
N HIS A 492 8.60 13.16 17.76
CA HIS A 492 8.27 11.97 17.00
C HIS A 492 9.52 11.38 16.35
N LEU A 493 9.72 10.07 16.46
CA LEU A 493 10.75 9.34 15.73
C LEU A 493 10.10 8.61 14.54
N LEU A 494 10.41 9.06 13.32
CA LEU A 494 9.98 8.40 12.09
C LEU A 494 11.09 7.45 11.62
N ILE A 495 10.85 6.15 11.70
CA ILE A 495 11.73 5.12 11.15
C ILE A 495 11.18 4.74 9.78
N ASN A 496 11.83 5.25 8.74
CA ASN A 496 11.48 5.02 7.35
C ASN A 496 12.00 3.64 6.90
N LEU A 497 11.11 2.78 6.42
CA LEU A 497 11.43 1.44 5.95
C LEU A 497 11.50 1.34 4.41
N GLN A 498 11.33 2.48 3.73
CA GLN A 498 11.38 2.59 2.28
C GLN A 498 12.81 2.50 1.74
N ASP A 499 12.96 2.03 0.50
CA ASP A 499 14.25 1.86 -0.13
C ASP A 499 14.76 3.13 -0.80
N ARG A 500 15.66 3.82 -0.09
CA ARG A 500 16.33 5.04 -0.57
C ARG A 500 17.28 4.81 -1.75
N THR A 501 17.62 3.56 -2.09
CA THR A 501 18.51 3.22 -3.21
C THR A 501 17.73 3.03 -4.53
N THR A 502 16.41 2.81 -4.46
CA THR A 502 15.58 2.61 -5.65
C THR A 502 14.99 3.92 -6.15
N TRP A 503 14.92 4.10 -7.47
CA TRP A 503 14.28 5.28 -8.07
C TRP A 503 12.81 5.46 -7.68
N ARG A 504 12.12 4.37 -7.31
CA ARG A 504 10.70 4.37 -6.93
C ARG A 504 10.46 5.13 -5.64
N GLU A 505 11.34 4.94 -4.65
CA GLU A 505 11.14 5.49 -3.31
C GLU A 505 12.17 6.55 -2.90
N HIS A 506 13.27 6.67 -3.64
CA HIS A 506 14.37 7.60 -3.33
C HIS A 506 13.88 9.00 -3.00
N GLN A 507 13.02 9.61 -3.83
CA GLN A 507 12.56 10.97 -3.59
C GLN A 507 11.72 11.10 -2.31
N ARG A 508 10.97 10.05 -1.93
CA ARG A 508 10.23 10.04 -0.66
C ARG A 508 11.19 9.98 0.52
N CYS A 509 12.17 9.09 0.45
CA CYS A 509 13.22 8.98 1.47
C CYS A 509 13.94 10.32 1.65
N VAL A 510 14.45 10.93 0.58
CA VAL A 510 15.12 12.24 0.62
C VAL A 510 14.23 13.31 1.26
N THR A 511 12.95 13.34 0.87
CA THR A 511 12.00 14.33 1.42
C THR A 511 11.77 14.12 2.91
N LEU A 512 11.61 12.89 3.37
CA LEU A 512 11.46 12.56 4.80
C LEU A 512 12.74 12.83 5.59
N GLU A 513 13.90 12.41 5.07
CA GLU A 513 15.23 12.59 5.68
C GLU A 513 15.61 14.06 5.83
N SER A 514 15.06 14.95 4.99
CA SER A 514 15.27 16.40 5.07
C SER A 514 14.44 17.10 6.16
N LEU A 515 13.39 16.46 6.70
CA LEU A 515 12.47 17.06 7.68
C LEU A 515 13.16 17.60 8.94
N PRO A 516 14.12 16.90 9.57
CA PRO A 516 14.85 17.43 10.73
C PRO A 516 15.70 18.67 10.40
N GLY A 517 16.03 18.90 9.12
CA GLY A 517 16.73 20.10 8.66
C GLY A 517 15.86 21.36 8.61
N CYS A 518 14.53 21.21 8.63
CA CYS A 518 13.61 22.34 8.66
C CYS A 518 13.64 23.04 10.03
N SER A 519 13.99 24.33 10.06
CA SER A 519 14.11 25.12 11.30
C SER A 519 12.86 25.13 12.17
N GLU A 520 11.67 24.97 11.57
CA GLU A 520 10.39 24.91 12.27
C GLU A 520 10.15 23.57 12.99
N LEU A 521 10.69 22.47 12.46
CA LEU A 521 10.33 21.09 12.86
C LEU A 521 11.48 20.31 13.48
N ASN A 522 12.71 20.83 13.44
CA ASN A 522 13.93 20.12 13.85
C ASN A 522 13.92 19.54 15.28
N LYS A 523 13.11 20.10 16.19
CA LYS A 523 12.94 19.59 17.57
C LYS A 523 11.81 18.58 17.70
N ALA A 524 10.81 18.64 16.80
CA ALA A 524 9.62 17.81 16.86
C ALA A 524 9.77 16.47 16.13
N VAL A 525 10.76 16.32 15.25
CA VAL A 525 10.96 15.08 14.48
C VAL A 525 12.43 14.63 14.45
N ALA A 526 12.61 13.32 14.56
CA ALA A 526 13.84 12.60 14.25
C ALA A 526 13.53 11.60 13.14
N VAL A 527 14.49 11.37 12.23
CA VAL A 527 14.32 10.45 11.11
C VAL A 527 15.51 9.51 11.01
N ALA A 528 15.24 8.22 10.77
CA ALA A 528 16.22 7.23 10.36
C ALA A 528 15.61 6.37 9.24
N THR A 529 16.42 5.91 8.30
CA THR A 529 15.97 4.99 7.22
C THR A 529 16.63 3.63 7.39
N LEU A 530 15.82 2.56 7.37
CA LEU A 530 16.22 1.16 7.42
C LEU A 530 15.53 0.43 6.24
N ALA A 531 16.11 0.50 5.04
CA ALA A 531 15.47 -0.02 3.83
C ALA A 531 15.24 -1.54 3.88
N LYS A 532 14.01 -1.96 3.57
CA LYS A 532 13.58 -3.39 3.57
C LYS A 532 13.45 -4.00 2.17
N GLU A 533 14.04 -3.36 1.13
CA GLU A 533 13.92 -3.78 -0.28
C GLU A 533 15.24 -3.69 -1.08
N THR A 534 16.39 -3.73 -0.40
CA THR A 534 17.70 -3.70 -1.06
C THR A 534 18.19 -5.09 -1.46
N GLU A 535 19.15 -5.16 -2.40
CA GLU A 535 19.79 -6.43 -2.77
C GLU A 535 20.45 -7.11 -1.57
N PHE A 536 21.01 -6.34 -0.64
CA PHE A 536 21.56 -6.89 0.61
C PHE A 536 20.46 -7.42 1.52
N TYR A 537 19.39 -6.65 1.73
CA TYR A 537 18.30 -7.06 2.62
C TYR A 537 17.64 -8.38 2.18
N ASP A 538 17.48 -8.57 0.86
CA ASP A 538 16.92 -9.80 0.27
C ASP A 538 17.97 -10.88 -0.04
N GLN A 539 19.24 -10.60 0.27
CA GLN A 539 20.39 -11.47 0.01
C GLN A 539 20.38 -11.97 -1.44
N LEU A 540 20.19 -11.02 -2.36
CA LEU A 540 20.28 -11.18 -3.80
C LEU A 540 21.73 -10.94 -4.25
N ALA A 541 22.03 -11.21 -5.52
CA ALA A 541 23.35 -10.96 -6.07
C ALA A 541 23.78 -9.50 -5.83
N PRO A 542 25.03 -9.25 -5.36
CA PRO A 542 26.14 -10.20 -5.24
C PRO A 542 26.22 -11.00 -3.92
N TYR A 543 25.29 -10.81 -2.98
CA TYR A 543 25.32 -11.38 -1.62
C TYR A 543 24.70 -12.79 -1.50
N ASP A 544 24.06 -13.29 -2.56
CA ASP A 544 23.38 -14.59 -2.58
C ASP A 544 24.33 -15.75 -2.23
N LYS A 545 25.60 -15.63 -2.59
CA LYS A 545 26.65 -16.64 -2.39
C LYS A 545 27.54 -16.39 -1.17
N ASP A 546 27.32 -15.32 -0.43
CA ASP A 546 28.15 -14.98 0.72
C ASP A 546 27.75 -15.80 1.96
N ASN A 547 28.16 -17.07 1.98
CA ASN A 547 27.81 -17.99 3.05
C ASN A 547 28.75 -17.90 4.27
N PHE A 548 29.92 -17.26 4.14
CA PHE A 548 30.86 -17.14 5.25
C PHE A 548 30.41 -16.03 6.18
N ALA A 549 30.28 -16.33 7.47
CA ALA A 549 29.77 -15.37 8.45
C ALA A 549 30.64 -14.11 8.52
N GLU A 550 31.97 -14.26 8.48
CA GLU A 550 32.93 -13.15 8.50
C GLU A 550 32.69 -12.16 7.36
N SER A 551 32.66 -12.64 6.10
CA SER A 551 32.38 -11.81 4.93
C SER A 551 30.99 -11.16 4.99
N PHE A 552 29.97 -11.90 5.44
CA PHE A 552 28.62 -11.35 5.60
C PHE A 552 28.59 -10.19 6.61
N LEU A 553 29.26 -10.36 7.76
CA LEU A 553 29.32 -9.33 8.81
C LEU A 553 30.13 -8.10 8.36
N GLU A 554 31.27 -8.31 7.69
CA GLU A 554 32.06 -7.22 7.10
C GLU A 554 31.23 -6.42 6.08
N ASN A 555 30.50 -7.12 5.21
CA ASN A 555 29.61 -6.48 4.24
C ASN A 555 28.47 -5.71 4.93
N PHE A 556 27.93 -6.24 6.03
CA PHE A 556 26.88 -5.57 6.80
C PHE A 556 27.40 -4.27 7.43
N GLU A 557 28.56 -4.31 8.09
CA GLU A 557 29.19 -3.13 8.68
C GLU A 557 29.52 -2.06 7.62
N ALA A 558 30.07 -2.48 6.47
CA ALA A 558 30.37 -1.59 5.36
C ALA A 558 29.12 -0.89 4.81
N LEU A 559 27.99 -1.59 4.75
CA LEU A 559 26.72 -1.00 4.33
C LEU A 559 26.19 0.02 5.34
N LEU A 560 26.27 -0.26 6.64
CA LEU A 560 25.83 0.67 7.67
C LEU A 560 26.62 1.99 7.67
N ALA A 561 27.89 1.94 7.24
CA ALA A 561 28.76 3.09 7.11
C ALA A 561 28.65 3.83 5.76
N SER A 562 27.93 3.28 4.78
CA SER A 562 27.88 3.82 3.41
C SER A 562 26.70 4.78 3.20
N GLU A 563 26.98 5.96 2.63
CA GLU A 563 25.96 6.97 2.29
C GLU A 563 24.99 6.48 1.20
N ASN A 564 25.45 5.59 0.31
CA ASN A 564 24.70 5.01 -0.80
C ASN A 564 24.02 3.68 -0.44
N SER A 565 23.89 3.37 0.86
CA SER A 565 23.23 2.17 1.34
C SER A 565 21.73 2.38 1.55
N GLY A 566 21.06 1.29 1.94
CA GLY A 566 19.69 1.32 2.44
C GLY A 566 19.51 2.03 3.81
N TYR A 567 20.59 2.47 4.44
CA TYR A 567 20.57 3.08 5.77
C TYR A 567 20.74 4.60 5.72
N PHE A 568 20.07 5.30 6.62
CA PHE A 568 20.29 6.71 6.93
C PHE A 568 20.16 6.94 8.42
N PHE A 569 21.13 7.62 9.00
CA PHE A 569 21.11 8.06 10.38
C PHE A 569 21.32 9.56 10.45
N MET A 570 20.71 10.22 11.44
CA MET A 570 21.03 11.63 11.66
C MET A 570 22.51 11.78 12.05
N PRO A 571 23.20 12.85 11.61
CA PRO A 571 24.63 13.03 11.85
C PRO A 571 25.04 12.96 13.33
N LYS A 572 24.14 13.35 14.24
CA LYS A 572 24.38 13.29 15.69
C LYS A 572 24.43 11.86 16.25
N HIS A 573 23.93 10.86 15.53
CA HIS A 573 23.85 9.47 15.99
C HIS A 573 24.66 8.50 15.15
N GLU A 574 25.02 8.86 13.92
CA GLU A 574 25.77 8.03 12.98
C GLU A 574 27.01 7.41 13.62
N LYS A 575 27.85 8.21 14.29
CA LYS A 575 29.07 7.71 14.94
C LYS A 575 28.77 6.66 16.03
N GLU A 576 27.77 6.91 16.88
CA GLU A 576 27.41 5.97 17.97
C GLU A 576 26.79 4.69 17.39
N ILE A 577 25.98 4.80 16.34
CA ILE A 577 25.34 3.65 15.71
C ILE A 577 26.37 2.80 14.96
N VAL A 578 27.15 3.40 14.06
CA VAL A 578 28.03 2.68 13.14
C VAL A 578 29.28 2.16 13.84
N ASN A 579 29.90 2.94 14.73
CA ASN A 579 31.19 2.57 15.30
C ASN A 579 31.09 1.85 16.66
N GLU A 580 29.99 1.99 17.39
CA GLU A 580 29.85 1.44 18.75
C GLU A 580 28.75 0.38 18.80
N PHE A 581 27.52 0.75 18.44
CA PHE A 581 26.37 -0.16 18.56
C PHE A 581 26.45 -1.31 17.55
N ALA A 582 26.66 -1.03 16.27
CA ALA A 582 26.55 -2.02 15.21
C ALA A 582 27.54 -3.18 15.35
N PRO A 583 28.86 -2.97 15.52
CA PRO A 583 29.81 -4.08 15.66
C PRO A 583 29.50 -4.96 16.87
N ALA A 584 29.13 -4.33 18.00
CA ALA A 584 28.78 -5.04 19.22
C ALA A 584 27.47 -5.84 19.07
N ALA A 585 26.44 -5.24 18.45
CA ALA A 585 25.15 -5.89 18.22
C ALA A 585 25.29 -7.06 17.23
N LEU A 586 26.00 -6.88 16.12
CA LEU A 586 26.28 -7.92 15.13
C LEU A 586 26.97 -9.14 15.78
N ASN A 587 28.06 -8.91 16.52
CA ASN A 587 28.76 -9.99 17.22
C ASN A 587 27.86 -10.68 18.26
N THR A 588 27.06 -9.91 19.01
CA THR A 588 26.15 -10.46 20.02
C THR A 588 25.05 -11.32 19.38
N ILE A 589 24.48 -10.89 18.25
CA ILE A 589 23.48 -11.66 17.51
C ILE A 589 24.08 -12.96 16.98
N HIS A 590 25.27 -12.90 16.39
CA HIS A 590 25.97 -14.07 15.85
C HIS A 590 26.25 -15.10 16.95
N GLN A 591 26.65 -14.64 18.14
CA GLN A 591 26.89 -15.50 19.29
C GLN A 591 25.59 -16.11 19.83
N LEU A 592 24.58 -15.29 20.13
CA LEU A 592 23.40 -15.75 20.87
C LEU A 592 22.43 -16.56 20.02
N PHE A 593 22.15 -16.13 18.78
CA PHE A 593 21.12 -16.74 17.94
C PHE A 593 21.69 -17.74 16.92
N PHE A 594 22.98 -17.61 16.58
CA PHE A 594 23.62 -18.43 15.56
C PHE A 594 24.82 -19.22 16.07
N SER A 595 25.12 -19.16 17.37
CA SER A 595 26.19 -19.92 18.02
C SER A 595 27.56 -19.77 17.36
N ASN A 596 27.87 -18.58 16.83
CA ASN A 596 29.12 -18.29 16.11
C ASN A 596 29.40 -19.27 14.95
N LYS A 597 28.35 -19.76 14.27
CA LYS A 597 28.52 -20.60 13.09
C LYS A 597 29.31 -19.85 12.02
N ASN A 598 30.40 -20.44 11.55
CA ASN A 598 31.21 -19.90 10.47
C ASN A 598 30.46 -19.81 9.13
N ILE A 599 29.40 -20.61 8.97
CA ILE A 599 28.58 -20.66 7.76
C ILE A 599 27.15 -20.25 8.11
N LEU A 600 26.67 -19.18 7.47
CA LEU A 600 25.29 -18.72 7.53
C LEU A 600 24.65 -18.97 6.17
N LEU A 601 23.66 -19.87 6.11
CA LEU A 601 22.85 -20.07 4.92
C LEU A 601 22.01 -18.81 4.63
N ARG A 602 21.52 -18.66 3.40
CA ARG A 602 20.72 -17.50 3.00
C ARG A 602 19.57 -17.21 3.97
N GLU A 603 18.82 -18.23 4.39
CA GLU A 603 17.73 -18.09 5.37
C GLU A 603 18.23 -17.55 6.71
N HIS A 604 19.38 -18.03 7.21
CA HIS A 604 19.97 -17.53 8.45
C HIS A 604 20.42 -16.06 8.32
N ARG A 605 20.98 -15.66 7.18
CA ARG A 605 21.39 -14.26 6.92
C ARG A 605 20.19 -13.34 6.84
N LEU A 606 19.12 -13.79 6.18
CA LEU A 606 17.84 -13.11 6.14
C LEU A 606 17.30 -12.88 7.57
N ASP A 607 17.24 -13.93 8.40
CA ASP A 607 16.80 -13.81 9.80
C ASP A 607 17.72 -12.90 10.61
N PHE A 608 19.04 -12.99 10.40
CA PHE A 608 20.04 -12.15 11.06
C PHE A 608 19.75 -10.65 10.84
N ILE A 609 19.48 -10.25 9.59
CA ILE A 609 19.18 -8.85 9.23
C ILE A 609 17.94 -8.35 9.99
N GLU A 610 16.90 -9.18 10.09
CA GLU A 610 15.69 -8.79 10.83
C GLU A 610 15.93 -8.64 12.33
N LEU A 611 16.74 -9.53 12.92
CA LEU A 611 17.13 -9.42 14.32
C LEU A 611 17.96 -8.16 14.56
N PHE A 612 18.90 -7.85 13.67
CA PHE A 612 19.69 -6.64 13.76
C PHE A 612 18.81 -5.38 13.69
N ASP A 613 17.92 -5.31 12.69
CA ASP A 613 17.02 -4.17 12.54
C ASP A 613 16.07 -4.02 13.73
N LEU A 614 15.61 -5.12 14.33
CA LEU A 614 14.82 -5.12 15.55
C LEU A 614 15.56 -4.43 16.72
N PHE A 615 16.81 -4.81 16.97
CA PHE A 615 17.62 -4.17 18.01
C PHE A 615 17.99 -2.72 17.63
N LEU A 616 18.22 -2.43 16.36
CA LEU A 616 18.49 -1.07 15.88
C LEU A 616 17.29 -0.14 16.07
N VAL A 617 16.05 -0.62 15.85
CA VAL A 617 14.83 0.13 16.16
C VAL A 617 14.79 0.51 17.64
N LEU A 618 15.07 -0.44 18.55
CA LEU A 618 15.15 -0.17 19.99
C LEU A 618 16.27 0.83 20.31
N LYS A 619 17.41 0.74 19.63
CA LYS A 619 18.52 1.69 19.81
C LYS A 619 18.14 3.09 19.38
N LEU A 620 17.42 3.25 18.27
CA LEU A 620 16.94 4.55 17.81
C LEU A 620 15.95 5.16 18.82
N ILE A 621 15.05 4.35 19.40
CA ILE A 621 14.15 4.80 20.47
C ILE A 621 14.94 5.22 21.72
N ASP A 622 15.95 4.43 22.12
CA ASP A 622 16.85 4.73 23.25
C ASP A 622 17.62 6.05 23.06
N LEU A 623 18.13 6.29 21.85
CA LEU A 623 18.90 7.49 21.51
C LEU A 623 18.03 8.75 21.46
N GLU A 624 16.84 8.65 20.88
CA GLU A 624 15.98 9.81 20.65
C GLU A 624 15.04 10.12 21.81
N GLN A 625 14.72 9.11 22.63
CA GLN A 625 13.69 9.15 23.66
C GLN A 625 12.43 9.88 23.15
N PRO A 626 11.77 9.40 22.09
CA PRO A 626 10.62 10.10 21.52
C PRO A 626 9.38 9.99 22.42
N ASP A 627 8.37 10.83 22.18
CA ASP A 627 7.01 10.69 22.75
C ASP A 627 6.15 9.76 21.91
N SER A 628 6.46 9.65 20.62
CA SER A 628 5.88 8.64 19.74
C SER A 628 6.87 8.23 18.66
N PHE A 629 6.77 7.00 18.16
CA PHE A 629 7.53 6.55 17.00
C PHE A 629 6.63 5.87 15.98
N SER A 630 7.08 5.80 14.73
CA SER A 630 6.43 5.01 13.69
C SER A 630 7.45 4.22 12.90
N LEU A 631 7.01 3.04 12.45
CA LEU A 631 7.68 2.25 11.45
C LEU A 631 6.93 2.48 10.14
N THR A 632 7.46 3.34 9.28
CA THR A 632 6.75 3.89 8.13
C THR A 632 7.33 3.32 6.85
N CYS A 633 6.54 2.56 6.10
CA CYS A 633 6.81 2.29 4.69
C CYS A 633 5.83 3.06 3.80
N LYS A 634 5.90 2.85 2.49
CA LYS A 634 5.07 3.51 1.47
C LYS A 634 3.59 3.63 1.88
N ASP A 635 2.91 2.52 2.12
CA ASP A 635 1.53 2.50 2.63
C ASP A 635 1.46 1.94 4.06
N GLY A 636 2.55 1.62 4.73
CA GLY A 636 2.47 1.04 6.08
C GLY A 636 1.72 -0.30 6.16
N VAL A 637 1.43 -0.98 5.04
CA VAL A 637 0.52 -2.13 5.04
C VAL A 637 1.25 -3.44 5.35
N ASP A 638 2.24 -3.83 4.55
CA ASP A 638 2.89 -5.13 4.73
C ASP A 638 4.16 -5.01 5.59
N VAL A 639 5.13 -4.21 5.13
CA VAL A 639 6.45 -4.08 5.78
C VAL A 639 6.34 -3.53 7.20
N ALA A 640 5.62 -2.42 7.38
CA ALA A 640 5.44 -1.83 8.70
C ALA A 640 4.73 -2.78 9.66
N SER A 641 3.69 -3.48 9.20
CA SER A 641 2.94 -4.45 10.00
C SER A 641 3.80 -5.63 10.43
N SER A 642 4.65 -6.13 9.54
CA SER A 642 5.54 -7.25 9.84
C SER A 642 6.58 -6.88 10.90
N VAL A 643 7.18 -5.68 10.80
CA VAL A 643 8.16 -5.22 11.79
C VAL A 643 7.49 -4.86 13.13
N ASN A 644 6.32 -4.21 13.12
CA ASN A 644 5.58 -3.92 14.35
C ASN A 644 5.12 -5.20 15.06
N GLY A 645 4.65 -6.20 14.31
CA GLY A 645 4.28 -7.52 14.85
C GLY A 645 5.47 -8.23 15.49
N LEU A 646 6.62 -8.26 14.81
CA LEU A 646 7.85 -8.84 15.35
C LEU A 646 8.32 -8.11 16.62
N LEU A 647 8.32 -6.77 16.59
CA LEU A 647 8.71 -5.94 17.73
C LEU A 647 7.82 -6.19 18.95
N TYR A 648 6.50 -6.20 18.77
CA TYR A 648 5.55 -6.47 19.86
C TYR A 648 5.77 -7.84 20.49
N ILE A 649 5.90 -8.89 19.65
CA ILE A 649 6.13 -10.25 20.13
C ILE A 649 7.46 -10.35 20.88
N PHE A 650 8.53 -9.79 20.32
CA PHE A 650 9.85 -9.80 20.95
C PHE A 650 9.81 -9.15 22.35
N LEU A 651 9.19 -7.98 22.47
CA LEU A 651 9.07 -7.28 23.75
C LEU A 651 8.26 -8.09 24.78
N LYS A 652 7.20 -8.78 24.36
CA LYS A 652 6.45 -9.70 25.23
C LYS A 652 7.30 -10.89 25.67
N MET A 653 8.14 -11.43 24.79
CA MET A 653 9.07 -12.52 25.15
C MET A 653 10.17 -12.12 26.13
N LEU A 654 10.45 -10.82 26.32
CA LEU A 654 11.38 -10.35 27.37
C LEU A 654 10.75 -10.34 28.77
N GLN A 655 9.44 -10.50 28.85
CA GLN A 655 8.69 -10.57 30.11
C GLN A 655 8.46 -12.04 30.49
N PRO A 656 8.46 -12.40 31.79
CA PRO A 656 8.36 -13.79 32.23
C PRO A 656 6.93 -14.37 32.15
N HIS A 657 6.06 -13.78 31.34
CA HIS A 657 4.64 -14.11 31.29
C HIS A 657 4.29 -14.73 29.94
N GLU A 658 3.45 -15.76 29.94
CA GLU A 658 2.89 -16.32 28.70
C GLU A 658 1.93 -15.33 28.04
N LEU A 659 1.84 -15.40 26.70
CA LEU A 659 0.93 -14.57 25.92
C LEU A 659 -0.52 -14.90 26.26
N ASN A 660 -1.27 -13.90 26.74
CA ASN A 660 -2.68 -14.03 27.06
C ASN A 660 -3.59 -13.78 25.84
N ALA A 661 -4.91 -13.83 26.03
CA ALA A 661 -5.87 -13.62 24.94
C ALA A 661 -5.75 -12.22 24.29
N ASP A 662 -5.57 -11.18 25.11
CA ASP A 662 -5.43 -9.80 24.63
C ASP A 662 -4.14 -9.62 23.82
N ASP A 663 -3.05 -10.29 24.23
CA ASP A 663 -1.80 -10.31 23.47
C ASP A 663 -2.00 -10.95 22.10
N TRP A 664 -2.74 -12.05 22.02
CA TRP A 664 -3.06 -12.70 20.75
C TRP A 664 -3.95 -11.84 19.86
N ASP A 665 -4.95 -11.16 20.44
CA ASP A 665 -5.76 -10.19 19.70
C ASP A 665 -4.90 -9.06 19.15
N LYS A 666 -3.93 -8.58 19.94
CA LYS A 666 -3.00 -7.55 19.51
C LYS A 666 -2.08 -8.00 18.39
N ILE A 667 -1.50 -9.20 18.51
CA ILE A 667 -0.64 -9.80 17.48
C ILE A 667 -1.40 -9.93 16.17
N ASN A 668 -2.61 -10.50 16.22
CA ASN A 668 -3.48 -10.63 15.05
C ASN A 668 -3.83 -9.26 14.47
N MET A 669 -4.17 -8.30 15.31
CA MET A 669 -4.49 -6.93 14.91
C MET A 669 -3.31 -6.30 14.15
N LEU A 670 -2.08 -6.44 14.66
CA LEU A 670 -0.86 -5.89 14.03
C LEU A 670 -0.55 -6.55 12.68
N ILE A 671 -0.74 -7.87 12.58
CA ILE A 671 -0.37 -8.63 11.37
C ILE A 671 -1.42 -8.48 10.26
N TYR A 672 -2.71 -8.49 10.58
CA TYR A 672 -3.78 -8.63 9.58
C TYR A 672 -4.58 -7.35 9.32
N SER A 673 -4.79 -6.49 10.31
CA SER A 673 -5.73 -5.35 10.15
C SER A 673 -5.30 -4.38 9.04
N PRO A 674 -4.02 -3.97 8.95
CA PRO A 674 -3.59 -3.02 7.91
C PRO A 674 -3.86 -3.55 6.50
N SER A 675 -3.50 -4.80 6.20
CA SER A 675 -3.68 -5.37 4.86
C SER A 675 -5.15 -5.60 4.51
N ILE A 676 -5.96 -6.06 5.48
CA ILE A 676 -7.38 -6.32 5.23
C ILE A 676 -8.13 -5.02 5.02
N LEU A 677 -7.94 -4.04 5.90
CA LEU A 677 -8.68 -2.78 5.82
C LEU A 677 -8.20 -1.90 4.66
N VAL A 678 -6.89 -1.83 4.41
CA VAL A 678 -6.34 -0.93 3.38
C VAL A 678 -6.35 -1.57 2.00
N ARG A 679 -6.08 -2.87 1.88
CA ARG A 679 -5.90 -3.53 0.58
C ARG A 679 -6.86 -4.69 0.31
N GLU A 680 -7.74 -5.03 1.25
CA GLU A 680 -8.70 -6.14 1.10
C GLU A 680 -8.02 -7.48 0.80
N ARG A 681 -6.78 -7.63 1.30
CA ARG A 681 -5.98 -8.85 1.24
C ARG A 681 -5.28 -9.11 2.56
N ILE A 682 -4.70 -10.29 2.68
CA ILE A 682 -3.70 -10.56 3.73
C ILE A 682 -2.33 -10.01 3.34
N MET A 683 -1.43 -9.92 4.32
CA MET A 683 -0.03 -9.55 4.12
C MET A 683 0.61 -10.39 3.01
N SER A 684 1.51 -9.80 2.22
CA SER A 684 2.25 -10.55 1.21
C SER A 684 3.09 -11.68 1.82
N THR A 685 3.09 -12.84 1.15
CA THR A 685 3.77 -14.06 1.63
C THR A 685 5.26 -13.85 1.87
N ASN A 686 5.93 -13.05 1.04
CA ASN A 686 7.35 -12.76 1.21
C ASN A 686 7.59 -12.02 2.54
N ARG A 687 6.82 -10.96 2.84
CA ARG A 687 6.94 -10.17 4.07
C ARG A 687 6.59 -10.99 5.30
N PHE A 688 5.50 -11.76 5.21
CA PHE A 688 5.10 -12.67 6.27
C PHE A 688 6.19 -13.70 6.60
N ASN A 689 6.79 -14.32 5.57
CA ASN A 689 7.85 -15.31 5.77
C ASN A 689 9.14 -14.71 6.35
N ARG A 690 9.53 -13.49 5.96
CA ARG A 690 10.69 -12.78 6.55
C ARG A 690 10.49 -12.57 8.06
N MET A 691 9.33 -12.08 8.47
CA MET A 691 8.96 -11.93 9.88
C MET A 691 8.94 -13.27 10.61
N LEU A 692 8.32 -14.29 10.00
CA LEU A 692 8.16 -15.61 10.60
C LEU A 692 9.51 -16.32 10.84
N GLY A 693 10.46 -16.19 9.90
CA GLY A 693 11.82 -16.73 10.04
C GLY A 693 12.56 -16.13 11.25
N ALA A 694 12.57 -14.80 11.34
CA ALA A 694 13.16 -14.09 12.47
C ALA A 694 12.49 -14.47 13.81
N LEU A 695 11.15 -14.54 13.83
CA LEU A 695 10.40 -14.97 15.02
C LEU A 695 10.75 -16.40 15.43
N LYS A 696 10.85 -17.32 14.47
CA LYS A 696 11.27 -18.70 14.75
C LYS A 696 12.66 -18.74 15.37
N THR A 697 13.61 -17.93 14.86
CA THR A 697 14.96 -17.84 15.43
C THR A 697 14.95 -17.27 16.85
N LEU A 698 14.14 -16.24 17.14
CA LEU A 698 13.93 -15.72 18.50
C LEU A 698 13.36 -16.79 19.43
N GLU A 699 12.31 -17.48 18.98
CA GLU A 699 11.59 -18.46 19.79
C GLU A 699 12.43 -19.71 20.10
N LEU A 700 13.30 -20.12 19.18
CA LEU A 700 14.27 -21.18 19.45
C LEU A 700 15.26 -20.77 20.54
N ALA A 701 15.82 -19.55 20.47
CA ALA A 701 16.70 -19.05 21.52
C ALA A 701 15.97 -18.89 22.87
N TYR A 702 14.71 -18.44 22.85
CA TYR A 702 13.84 -18.37 24.03
C TYR A 702 13.67 -19.74 24.70
N ARG A 703 13.44 -20.79 23.90
CA ARG A 703 13.29 -22.16 24.40
C ARG A 703 14.59 -22.73 24.95
N ASP A 704 15.68 -22.57 24.21
CA ASP A 704 16.98 -23.16 24.57
C ASP A 704 17.52 -22.58 25.89
N GLN A 705 17.18 -21.32 26.19
CA GLN A 705 17.58 -20.65 27.43
C GLN A 705 16.57 -20.85 28.58
N GLY A 706 15.30 -21.07 28.25
CA GLY A 706 14.19 -21.13 29.20
C GLY A 706 13.50 -19.78 29.39
N THR A 707 12.20 -19.81 29.66
CA THR A 707 11.29 -18.65 29.71
C THR A 707 11.78 -17.55 30.65
N ASP A 708 12.19 -17.93 31.85
CA ASP A 708 12.57 -16.99 32.90
C ASP A 708 13.98 -16.41 32.67
N ALA A 709 14.83 -17.14 31.96
CA ALA A 709 16.23 -16.78 31.74
C ALA A 709 16.43 -15.97 30.46
N PHE A 710 15.61 -16.15 29.42
CA PHE A 710 15.80 -15.48 28.14
C PHE A 710 15.85 -13.95 28.27
N GLY A 711 14.86 -13.35 28.91
CA GLY A 711 14.84 -11.89 29.13
C GLY A 711 16.07 -11.41 29.90
N LYS A 712 16.55 -12.19 30.87
CA LYS A 712 17.78 -11.89 31.62
C LYS A 712 19.02 -11.96 30.72
N THR A 713 19.17 -13.01 29.91
CA THR A 713 20.28 -13.16 28.96
C THR A 713 20.32 -12.01 27.95
N ILE A 714 19.17 -11.63 27.40
CA ILE A 714 19.08 -10.50 26.45
C ILE A 714 19.49 -9.20 27.14
N ARG A 715 19.04 -8.94 28.37
CA ARG A 715 19.45 -7.76 29.14
C ARG A 715 20.95 -7.78 29.47
N GLU A 716 21.51 -8.92 29.82
CA GLU A 716 22.95 -9.04 30.12
C GLU A 716 23.81 -8.80 28.87
N ALA A 717 23.39 -9.35 27.73
CA ALA A 717 24.16 -9.27 26.49
C ALA A 717 24.00 -7.93 25.77
N PHE A 718 22.78 -7.41 25.66
CA PHE A 718 22.49 -6.18 24.92
C PHE A 718 22.31 -4.96 25.81
N GLY A 719 22.02 -5.11 27.11
CA GLY A 719 21.82 -3.99 28.04
C GLY A 719 22.93 -2.95 28.03
N PRO A 720 24.23 -3.33 27.99
CA PRO A 720 25.32 -2.35 27.87
C PRO A 720 25.28 -1.47 26.62
N LEU A 721 24.54 -1.87 25.59
CA LEU A 721 24.39 -1.12 24.33
C LEU A 721 23.28 -0.05 24.40
N TYR A 722 22.48 -0.05 25.47
CA TYR A 722 21.38 0.89 25.69
C TYR A 722 21.59 1.73 26.94
N LYS A 723 21.17 2.99 26.89
CA LYS A 723 21.40 3.95 27.98
C LYS A 723 20.19 4.10 28.92
N ASN A 724 18.98 3.83 28.44
CA ASN A 724 17.74 4.22 29.13
C ASN A 724 16.79 3.06 29.43
N GLY A 725 17.31 1.83 29.56
CA GLY A 725 16.51 0.68 29.99
C GLY A 725 15.41 0.28 28.99
N ILE A 726 15.60 0.50 27.69
CA ILE A 726 14.61 0.15 26.65
C ILE A 726 14.23 -1.34 26.64
N LEU A 727 15.11 -2.22 27.12
CA LEU A 727 14.85 -3.66 27.26
C LEU A 727 14.00 -4.01 28.50
N ASP A 728 13.79 -3.06 29.39
CA ASP A 728 12.94 -3.18 30.57
C ASP A 728 11.56 -2.55 30.36
N CYS A 729 11.22 -2.20 29.11
CA CYS A 729 9.98 -1.52 28.83
C CYS A 729 8.76 -2.41 29.06
N GLU A 730 7.70 -1.82 29.61
CA GLU A 730 6.40 -2.45 29.75
C GLU A 730 5.51 -2.14 28.53
N LEU A 731 4.57 -3.03 28.22
CA LEU A 731 3.66 -2.96 27.06
C LEU A 731 2.21 -2.82 27.48
#